data_AF-A0A0B7FE24-F1
#
_entry.id   AF-A0A0B7FE24-F1
#
_cell.length_a   1.000
_cell.length_b   1.000
_cell.length_c   1.000
_cell.angle_alpha   90.00
_cell.angle_beta   90.00
_cell.angle_gamma   90.00
#
_symmetry.space_group_name_H-M   'P 1'
#
loop_
_entity.id
_entity.type
_entity.pdbx_description
1 polymer ?
#
loop_
_entity_poly.entity_id
_entity_poly.type
_entity_poly.pdbx_seq_one_letter_code
_entity_poly.pdbx_strand_id
1 'polypeptide(L)'
;MDSGIPPCSKRNPSLKSAFDRPYAGDVHKYFIEVLDYYSELPFNKKPYMKSISVVQSSGTGKSRMVDEAANLLFTIPANLREKLPTGVKAYPPPDVVLRSFFEHHAIKSDELLQAEYAILLKCIFDTAASKVPAVVGSRKGEALAAAWACYLKGGQTVEGVGQPRATFYKEAVAAAESRSKKFREWDGDRLALKTSVSLSTLFEEMAISANTMVQVLKHDGSVYKNTCLFYFDEAHSLTISPKTGTNSRTRSPYHNLESVLSRLVRLPIFFIFLSTKTDLQKFAPSAGYHPSLRVLEGVYLIPPFTELPFDIFSNEALEKLTEGGKPRSIRNACNIEVMSSMGRPLWSAYNKLVEEQRISPLGPSVDNVVPMAVAKLTSEWALLRTSQAELAALSVRIGIAFESISPAARELESQQVESHMRIVYAIPEHREYMRTGSSSEPVLAEAAGVYLKSISEHRGIYIEAPRILSENYQQGFLARCERGGLCGRLLLTVAHDIAVIEASHKTSALLKDIEPAFHRPVPVLDFLRALFAEEHHETILKATPVSDKPEAKTLETRFQEAFVFFSHFALAEDSDMLASKSLRTALFRGMALQAKDNQPSIDAVIPIHMKGIDEAITTRATSAINLQFKNRQHSLNCSVDRTITVPDLENPTISIIFEFGETNAELLRVQAHHQSHHATQSGKMHPDDSHYLFVARGCGPETYKSIPADAVEYYRSILETGGLKEDFPRAEKATSWKLLQEMKPTFNAAASCAEWDKWA
;
A
#
# COMPACT_ATOMS: atom_id res chain seq x y z
N MET A 1 43.85 32.56 -13.15
CA MET A 1 44.16 32.58 -11.71
C MET A 1 42.98 31.98 -11.01
N ASP A 2 43.18 30.77 -10.51
CA ASP A 2 42.20 29.94 -9.82
C ASP A 2 41.62 30.63 -8.59
N SER A 3 40.29 30.60 -8.46
CA SER A 3 39.60 30.91 -7.21
C SER A 3 38.60 29.81 -6.90
N GLY A 4 39.13 28.72 -6.37
CA GLY A 4 38.57 27.88 -5.30
C GLY A 4 37.07 27.60 -5.32
N ILE A 5 36.69 26.48 -5.94
CA ILE A 5 35.53 25.71 -5.49
C ILE A 5 35.84 25.25 -4.05
N PRO A 6 35.02 25.55 -3.04
CA PRO A 6 35.26 25.07 -1.68
C PRO A 6 35.20 23.53 -1.69
N PRO A 7 36.11 22.84 -0.98
CA PRO A 7 36.05 21.39 -0.89
C PRO A 7 34.69 20.97 -0.33
N CYS A 8 34.05 20.02 -1.03
CA CYS A 8 32.79 19.40 -0.63
C CYS A 8 32.95 18.90 0.81
N SER A 9 32.40 19.65 1.77
CA SER A 9 32.45 19.27 3.17
C SER A 9 31.77 17.91 3.30
N LYS A 10 32.44 16.96 3.95
CA LYS A 10 31.91 15.63 4.28
C LYS A 10 30.57 15.84 4.99
N ARG A 11 29.46 15.72 4.26
CA ARG A 11 28.12 15.97 4.78
C ARG A 11 27.77 14.83 5.73
N ASN A 12 27.42 15.17 6.97
CA ASN A 12 26.89 14.19 7.91
C ASN A 12 25.66 13.50 7.30
N PRO A 13 25.57 12.16 7.33
CA PRO A 13 24.40 11.43 6.89
C PRO A 13 23.19 11.83 7.74
N SER A 14 22.23 12.50 7.11
CA SER A 14 21.01 13.04 7.73
C SER A 14 19.79 12.80 6.84
N LEU A 15 18.58 12.89 7.38
CA LEU A 15 17.35 12.83 6.57
C LEU A 15 17.36 13.88 5.44
N LYS A 16 17.95 15.06 5.70
CA LYS A 16 18.17 16.09 4.70
C LYS A 16 19.10 15.61 3.59
N SER A 17 20.25 15.01 3.92
CA SER A 17 21.18 14.55 2.88
C SER A 17 20.58 13.43 2.03
N ALA A 18 19.78 12.54 2.61
CA ALA A 18 19.01 11.54 1.85
C ALA A 18 17.94 12.21 0.95
N PHE A 19 17.22 13.20 1.48
CA PHE A 19 16.22 13.95 0.72
C PHE A 19 16.82 14.85 -0.36
N ASP A 20 18.07 15.28 -0.27
CA ASP A 20 18.73 16.12 -1.27
C ASP A 20 19.46 15.32 -2.37
N ARG A 21 19.45 13.98 -2.30
CA ARG A 21 20.06 13.13 -3.34
C ARG A 21 19.42 13.41 -4.71
N PRO A 22 20.15 13.20 -5.82
CA PRO A 22 19.57 13.33 -7.16
C PRO A 22 18.23 12.60 -7.26
N TYR A 23 17.23 13.27 -7.81
CA TYR A 23 15.91 12.68 -8.01
C TYR A 23 15.99 11.59 -9.08
N ALA A 24 15.28 10.49 -8.87
CA ALA A 24 15.21 9.37 -9.81
C ALA A 24 13.79 9.22 -10.34
N GLY A 25 13.63 9.14 -11.66
CA GLY A 25 12.36 9.09 -12.37
C GLY A 25 11.79 10.46 -12.74
N ASP A 26 10.68 10.46 -13.47
CA ASP A 26 10.09 11.67 -14.08
C ASP A 26 8.67 12.00 -13.58
N VAL A 27 8.20 11.36 -12.49
CA VAL A 27 6.83 11.54 -11.99
C VAL A 27 6.50 12.99 -11.62
N HIS A 28 7.49 13.80 -11.23
CA HIS A 28 7.29 15.23 -10.97
C HIS A 28 6.91 16.02 -12.24
N LYS A 29 7.40 15.61 -13.42
CA LYS A 29 7.02 16.19 -14.72
C LYS A 29 5.62 15.74 -15.12
N TYR A 30 5.36 14.43 -15.03
CA TYR A 30 4.03 13.87 -15.29
C TYR A 30 2.97 14.49 -14.37
N PHE A 31 3.31 14.74 -13.10
CA PHE A 31 2.41 15.42 -12.18
C PHE A 31 2.02 16.82 -12.69
N ILE A 32 2.98 17.62 -13.18
CA ILE A 32 2.69 18.94 -13.77
C ILE A 32 1.79 18.81 -15.01
N GLU A 33 2.04 17.84 -15.89
CA GLU A 33 1.19 17.56 -17.06
C GLU A 33 -0.27 17.27 -16.65
N VAL A 34 -0.47 16.51 -15.57
CA VAL A 34 -1.80 16.23 -15.03
C VAL A 34 -2.46 17.52 -14.49
N LEU A 35 -1.72 18.40 -13.82
CA LEU A 35 -2.26 19.69 -13.35
C LEU A 35 -2.65 20.60 -14.52
N ASP A 36 -1.86 20.59 -15.59
CA ASP A 36 -2.13 21.36 -16.80
C ASP A 36 -3.37 20.81 -17.52
N TYR A 37 -3.51 19.49 -17.65
CA TYR A 37 -4.73 18.86 -18.17
C TYR A 37 -5.99 19.32 -17.43
N TYR A 38 -5.98 19.31 -16.08
CA TYR A 38 -7.13 19.77 -15.29
C TYR A 38 -7.36 21.29 -15.36
N SER A 39 -6.33 22.06 -15.70
CA SER A 39 -6.43 23.51 -15.88
C SER A 39 -7.09 23.91 -17.19
N GLU A 40 -7.06 23.03 -18.18
CA GLU A 40 -7.59 23.25 -19.53
C GLU A 40 -8.92 22.51 -19.80
N LEU A 41 -9.58 21.99 -18.76
CA LEU A 41 -10.85 21.30 -18.92
C LEU A 41 -11.89 22.19 -19.65
N PRO A 42 -12.70 21.58 -20.54
CA PRO A 42 -13.71 22.30 -21.30
C PRO A 42 -14.81 22.88 -20.39
N PHE A 43 -15.55 23.87 -20.90
CA PHE A 43 -16.55 24.62 -20.12
C PHE A 43 -17.61 23.74 -19.43
N ASN A 44 -17.95 22.60 -20.03
CA ASN A 44 -18.92 21.63 -19.49
C ASN A 44 -18.34 20.72 -18.39
N LYS A 45 -17.04 20.77 -18.12
CA LYS A 45 -16.34 20.06 -17.04
C LYS A 45 -15.57 21.04 -16.15
N LYS A 46 -16.22 22.13 -15.73
CA LYS A 46 -15.54 23.15 -14.95
C LYS A 46 -15.30 22.66 -13.51
N PRO A 47 -14.04 22.64 -13.04
CA PRO A 47 -13.77 22.30 -11.65
C PRO A 47 -14.24 23.42 -10.72
N TYR A 48 -14.73 23.07 -9.53
CA TYR A 48 -15.13 24.05 -8.51
C TYR A 48 -13.94 24.87 -8.01
N MET A 49 -12.77 24.23 -7.90
CA MET A 49 -11.49 24.89 -7.67
C MET A 49 -10.39 24.11 -8.38
N LYS A 50 -9.26 24.77 -8.69
CA LYS A 50 -8.05 24.10 -9.20
C LYS A 50 -7.26 23.52 -8.05
N SER A 51 -7.76 22.42 -7.48
CA SER A 51 -7.05 21.68 -6.44
C SER A 51 -6.99 20.19 -6.72
N ILE A 52 -5.92 19.55 -6.25
CA ILE A 52 -5.77 18.10 -6.27
C ILE A 52 -5.19 17.62 -4.95
N SER A 53 -5.66 16.47 -4.48
CA SER A 53 -5.07 15.77 -3.35
C SER A 53 -4.12 14.70 -3.86
N VAL A 54 -2.93 14.58 -3.27
CA VAL A 54 -2.01 13.47 -3.53
C VAL A 54 -2.17 12.46 -2.40
N VAL A 55 -2.78 11.31 -2.71
CA VAL A 55 -3.19 10.31 -1.72
C VAL A 55 -2.38 9.03 -1.94
N GLN A 56 -1.49 8.73 -1.00
CA GLN A 56 -0.73 7.49 -1.00
C GLN A 56 -0.11 7.27 0.39
N SER A 57 0.27 6.03 0.70
CA SER A 57 0.98 5.69 1.93
C SER A 57 2.28 6.49 2.14
N SER A 58 2.81 6.45 3.37
CA SER A 58 4.16 6.96 3.66
C SER A 58 5.24 6.29 2.79
N GLY A 59 6.35 6.99 2.54
CA GLY A 59 7.53 6.43 1.87
C GLY A 59 7.51 6.39 0.33
N THR A 60 6.40 6.74 -0.32
CA THR A 60 6.25 6.73 -1.79
C THR A 60 6.79 7.97 -2.51
N GLY A 61 7.24 8.99 -1.77
CA GLY A 61 7.87 10.17 -2.34
C GLY A 61 6.97 11.39 -2.61
N LYS A 62 5.76 11.45 -2.03
CA LYS A 62 4.83 12.61 -2.15
C LYS A 62 5.52 13.98 -2.04
N SER A 63 6.12 14.27 -0.87
CA SER A 63 6.79 15.55 -0.61
C SER A 63 8.00 15.76 -1.52
N ARG A 64 8.70 14.68 -1.91
CA ARG A 64 9.86 14.78 -2.82
C ARG A 64 9.44 15.08 -4.26
N MET A 65 8.32 14.51 -4.73
CA MET A 65 7.76 14.80 -6.06
C MET A 65 7.42 16.29 -6.21
N VAL A 66 6.69 16.88 -5.25
CA VAL A 66 6.34 18.31 -5.32
C VAL A 66 7.55 19.22 -5.08
N ASP A 67 8.51 18.78 -4.27
CA ASP A 67 9.77 19.51 -4.05
C ASP A 67 10.64 19.57 -5.31
N GLU A 68 10.60 18.51 -6.13
CA GLU A 68 11.25 18.47 -7.44
C GLU A 68 10.46 19.27 -8.49
N ALA A 69 9.13 19.18 -8.49
CA ALA A 69 8.27 20.01 -9.35
C ALA A 69 8.48 21.52 -9.11
N ALA A 70 8.84 21.91 -7.88
CA ALA A 70 9.15 23.30 -7.52
C ALA A 70 10.41 23.86 -8.23
N ASN A 71 11.27 23.00 -8.79
CA ASN A 71 12.38 23.44 -9.63
C ASN A 71 11.95 23.78 -11.06
N LEU A 72 10.79 23.28 -11.51
CA LEU A 72 10.27 23.49 -12.86
C LEU A 72 9.24 24.62 -12.92
N LEU A 73 8.38 24.72 -11.90
CA LEU A 73 7.31 25.73 -11.82
C LEU A 73 7.36 26.50 -10.50
N PHE A 74 7.11 27.81 -10.55
CA PHE A 74 7.13 28.67 -9.36
C PHE A 74 6.17 28.12 -8.29
N THR A 75 6.68 27.92 -7.08
CA THR A 75 5.96 27.19 -6.03
C THR A 75 6.03 27.90 -4.68
N ILE A 76 4.88 27.95 -3.98
CA ILE A 76 4.78 28.37 -2.58
C ILE A 76 4.57 27.11 -1.72
N PRO A 77 5.61 26.63 -1.01
CA PRO A 77 5.53 25.42 -0.20
C PRO A 77 5.03 25.73 1.22
N ALA A 78 3.96 25.08 1.67
CA ALA A 78 3.48 25.14 3.05
C ALA A 78 3.51 23.75 3.68
N ASN A 79 4.25 23.54 4.76
CA ASN A 79 4.25 22.30 5.51
C ASN A 79 3.61 22.53 6.88
N LEU A 80 2.45 21.92 7.11
CA LEU A 80 1.62 22.12 8.30
C LEU A 80 1.80 21.02 9.34
N ARG A 81 2.87 20.22 9.28
CA ARG A 81 3.07 19.06 10.15
C ARG A 81 3.00 19.45 11.63
N GLU A 82 2.22 18.68 12.37
CA GLU A 82 2.11 18.79 13.81
C GLU A 82 3.46 18.59 14.51
N LYS A 83 3.55 19.02 15.78
CA LYS A 83 4.76 18.81 16.57
C LYS A 83 4.90 17.31 16.85
N LEU A 84 6.00 16.73 16.37
CA LEU A 84 6.30 15.32 16.58
C LEU A 84 6.72 15.04 18.04
N PRO A 85 6.52 13.80 18.54
CA PRO A 85 7.04 13.39 19.83
C PRO A 85 8.57 13.50 19.90
N THR A 86 9.11 13.57 21.12
CA THR A 86 10.56 13.64 21.34
C THR A 86 11.26 12.43 20.71
N GLY A 87 12.31 12.66 19.92
CA GLY A 87 13.10 11.61 19.26
C GLY A 87 12.63 11.26 17.85
N VAL A 88 11.42 11.64 17.45
CA VAL A 88 10.90 11.41 16.08
C VAL A 88 11.39 12.50 15.15
N LYS A 89 12.05 12.12 14.05
CA LYS A 89 12.47 13.06 13.00
C LYS A 89 11.70 12.79 11.72
N ALA A 90 11.26 13.84 11.06
CA ALA A 90 10.67 13.77 9.72
C ALA A 90 11.12 14.97 8.88
N TYR A 91 11.13 14.79 7.56
CA TYR A 91 11.59 15.79 6.61
C TYR A 91 10.63 15.88 5.43
N PRO A 92 10.35 17.06 4.85
CA PRO A 92 10.90 18.40 5.18
C PRO A 92 10.39 18.97 6.52
N PRO A 93 11.04 19.98 7.13
CA PRO A 93 10.59 20.58 8.40
C PRO A 93 9.30 21.42 8.25
N PRO A 94 8.51 21.58 9.33
CA PRO A 94 7.25 22.34 9.29
C PRO A 94 7.43 23.86 9.28
N ASP A 95 6.49 24.57 8.66
CA ASP A 95 6.34 26.01 8.74
C ASP A 95 5.59 26.40 10.02
N VAL A 96 6.29 26.42 11.15
CA VAL A 96 5.69 26.57 12.49
C VAL A 96 4.77 27.79 12.60
N VAL A 97 5.20 28.96 12.10
CA VAL A 97 4.40 30.21 12.19
C VAL A 97 3.13 30.10 11.34
N LEU A 98 3.23 29.54 10.13
CA LEU A 98 2.07 29.35 9.27
C LEU A 98 1.11 28.32 9.87
N ARG A 99 1.63 27.19 10.36
CA ARG A 99 0.84 26.14 11.02
C ARG A 99 0.03 26.71 12.17
N SER A 100 0.66 27.49 13.05
CA SER A 100 -0.03 28.10 14.19
C SER A 100 -1.16 29.04 13.78
N PHE A 101 -1.11 29.69 12.61
CA PHE A 101 -2.25 30.48 12.12
C PHE A 101 -3.49 29.60 11.89
N PHE A 102 -3.33 28.37 11.38
CA PHE A 102 -4.42 27.44 11.13
C PHE A 102 -4.94 26.73 12.39
N GLU A 103 -4.17 26.65 13.47
CA GLU A 103 -4.54 25.97 14.73
C GLU A 103 -5.59 26.74 15.55
N HIS A 104 -5.62 28.08 15.47
CA HIS A 104 -6.45 28.94 16.35
C HIS A 104 -7.87 29.18 15.80
N HIS A 105 -8.73 28.16 15.74
CA HIS A 105 -10.04 28.27 15.07
C HIS A 105 -11.26 27.85 15.92
N ALA A 106 -11.08 27.36 17.14
CA ALA A 106 -12.17 26.75 17.92
C ALA A 106 -13.36 27.68 18.22
N ILE A 107 -13.12 28.99 18.34
CA ILE A 107 -14.12 30.01 18.71
C ILE A 107 -14.61 30.86 17.53
N LYS A 108 -14.17 30.56 16.31
CA LYS A 108 -14.41 31.41 15.12
C LYS A 108 -15.59 30.90 14.29
N SER A 109 -16.38 31.81 13.71
CA SER A 109 -17.43 31.46 12.73
C SER A 109 -16.83 31.02 11.39
N ASP A 110 -17.65 30.34 10.56
CA ASP A 110 -17.25 29.95 9.21
C ASP A 110 -16.91 31.18 8.33
N GLU A 111 -17.68 32.28 8.41
CA GLU A 111 -17.35 33.51 7.65
C GLU A 111 -16.05 34.16 8.12
N LEU A 112 -15.78 34.18 9.42
CA LEU A 112 -14.54 34.75 9.94
C LEU A 112 -13.33 33.94 9.49
N LEU A 113 -13.41 32.60 9.50
CA LEU A 113 -12.33 31.76 9.00
C LEU A 113 -12.07 32.00 7.51
N GLN A 114 -13.12 32.10 6.70
CA GLN A 114 -12.99 32.42 5.27
C GLN A 114 -12.34 33.80 5.06
N ALA A 115 -12.74 34.81 5.85
CA ALA A 115 -12.13 36.13 5.81
C ALA A 115 -10.63 36.10 6.19
N GLU A 116 -10.28 35.41 7.28
CA GLU A 116 -8.89 35.30 7.74
C GLU A 116 -8.00 34.52 6.74
N TYR A 117 -8.52 33.46 6.10
CA TYR A 117 -7.80 32.75 5.05
C TYR A 117 -7.63 33.59 3.78
N ALA A 118 -8.64 34.37 3.39
CA ALA A 118 -8.51 35.29 2.26
C ALA A 118 -7.45 36.37 2.53
N ILE A 119 -7.44 36.92 3.75
CA ILE A 119 -6.43 37.89 4.21
C ILE A 119 -5.04 37.25 4.24
N LEU A 120 -4.91 36.03 4.75
CA LEU A 120 -3.63 35.31 4.78
C LEU A 120 -3.08 35.09 3.38
N LEU A 121 -3.89 34.53 2.47
CA LEU A 121 -3.47 34.28 1.09
C LEU A 121 -3.09 35.58 0.37
N LYS A 122 -3.88 36.65 0.57
CA LYS A 122 -3.52 37.99 0.08
C LYS A 122 -2.13 38.41 0.55
N CYS A 123 -1.86 38.32 1.86
CA CYS A 123 -0.56 38.70 2.43
C CYS A 123 0.58 37.81 1.93
N ILE A 124 0.34 36.51 1.72
CA ILE A 124 1.32 35.59 1.12
C ILE A 124 1.63 36.01 -0.32
N PHE A 125 0.62 36.30 -1.14
CA PHE A 125 0.83 36.75 -2.52
C PHE A 125 1.53 38.10 -2.60
N ASP A 126 1.20 39.07 -1.74
CA ASP A 126 1.90 40.36 -1.66
C ASP A 126 3.37 40.19 -1.26
N THR A 127 3.63 39.32 -0.27
CA THR A 127 4.99 39.02 0.19
C THR A 127 5.79 38.34 -0.92
N ALA A 128 5.18 37.41 -1.66
CA ALA A 128 5.81 36.77 -2.80
C ALA A 128 6.10 37.79 -3.91
N ALA A 129 5.11 38.57 -4.33
CA ALA A 129 5.25 39.58 -5.38
C ALA A 129 6.34 40.61 -5.07
N SER A 130 6.50 41.01 -3.81
CA SER A 130 7.55 41.95 -3.39
C SER A 130 8.96 41.36 -3.39
N LYS A 131 9.12 40.08 -3.01
CA LYS A 131 10.45 39.43 -2.91
C LYS A 131 10.93 38.85 -4.23
N VAL A 132 10.03 38.36 -5.09
CA VAL A 132 10.37 37.69 -6.35
C VAL A 132 11.36 38.50 -7.19
N PRO A 133 11.16 39.80 -7.50
CA PRO A 133 12.07 40.55 -8.35
C PRO A 133 13.52 40.56 -7.85
N ALA A 134 13.72 40.68 -6.54
CA ALA A 134 15.05 40.69 -5.92
C ALA A 134 15.71 39.30 -5.92
N VAL A 135 14.91 38.24 -5.72
CA VAL A 135 15.41 36.86 -5.67
C VAL A 135 15.74 36.32 -7.06
N VAL A 136 14.86 36.54 -8.03
CA VAL A 136 14.94 35.87 -9.34
C VAL A 136 15.73 36.69 -10.36
N GLY A 137 15.79 38.02 -10.20
CA GLY A 137 16.45 38.92 -11.13
C GLY A 137 15.82 38.88 -12.52
N SER A 138 16.63 38.64 -13.55
CA SER A 138 16.18 38.55 -14.96
C SER A 138 15.74 37.13 -15.39
N ARG A 139 15.83 36.13 -14.51
CA ARG A 139 15.49 34.73 -14.82
C ARG A 139 14.00 34.60 -15.15
N LYS A 140 13.65 33.61 -15.98
CA LYS A 140 12.28 33.26 -16.41
C LYS A 140 12.11 31.74 -16.43
N GLY A 141 10.86 31.28 -16.50
CA GLY A 141 10.52 29.85 -16.60
C GLY A 141 11.14 29.01 -15.47
N GLU A 142 11.68 27.85 -15.82
CA GLU A 142 12.33 26.93 -14.87
C GLU A 142 13.49 27.60 -14.10
N ALA A 143 14.29 28.47 -14.75
CA ALA A 143 15.38 29.17 -14.08
C ALA A 143 14.89 30.12 -12.98
N LEU A 144 13.69 30.71 -13.15
CA LEU A 144 13.03 31.50 -12.12
C LEU A 144 12.55 30.58 -10.99
N ALA A 145 11.88 29.48 -11.32
CA ALA A 145 11.36 28.51 -10.36
C ALA A 145 12.47 27.93 -9.47
N ALA A 146 13.56 27.44 -10.08
CA ALA A 146 14.72 26.91 -9.38
C ALA A 146 15.39 27.96 -8.48
N ALA A 147 15.52 29.22 -8.92
CA ALA A 147 16.09 30.29 -8.09
C ALA A 147 15.21 30.59 -6.86
N TRP A 148 13.90 30.63 -7.04
CA TRP A 148 12.94 30.81 -5.95
C TRP A 148 12.93 29.63 -4.97
N ALA A 149 12.91 28.40 -5.48
CA ALA A 149 12.98 27.19 -4.67
C ALA A 149 14.30 27.14 -3.86
N CYS A 150 15.43 27.47 -4.48
CA CYS A 150 16.72 27.55 -3.81
C CYS A 150 16.72 28.62 -2.70
N TYR A 151 16.15 29.79 -2.96
CA TYR A 151 15.99 30.85 -1.95
C TYR A 151 15.22 30.37 -0.73
N LEU A 152 14.04 29.76 -0.92
CA LEU A 152 13.23 29.25 0.19
C LEU A 152 13.91 28.12 0.97
N LYS A 153 14.70 27.26 0.30
CA LYS A 153 15.46 26.17 0.94
C LYS A 153 16.75 26.65 1.61
N GLY A 154 17.19 27.89 1.36
CA GLY A 154 18.46 28.42 1.84
C GLY A 154 18.61 28.33 3.36
N GLY A 155 19.56 27.53 3.84
CA GLY A 155 19.81 27.33 5.28
C GLY A 155 18.84 26.38 5.99
N GLN A 156 18.02 25.61 5.26
CA GLN A 156 17.13 24.60 5.84
C GLN A 156 17.93 23.46 6.51
N THR A 157 17.49 23.01 7.68
CA THR A 157 18.07 21.87 8.41
C THR A 157 17.02 20.76 8.60
N VAL A 158 17.35 19.70 9.35
CA VAL A 158 16.37 18.66 9.70
C VAL A 158 15.37 19.19 10.73
N GLU A 159 15.79 20.13 11.57
CA GLU A 159 15.05 20.68 12.69
C GLU A 159 14.11 21.83 12.28
N GLY A 160 14.47 22.59 11.24
CA GLY A 160 13.72 23.80 10.89
C GLY A 160 13.95 24.28 9.46
N VAL A 161 12.98 25.06 8.98
CA VAL A 161 13.10 25.80 7.73
C VAL A 161 14.22 26.84 7.83
N GLY A 162 14.82 27.17 6.69
CA GLY A 162 15.86 28.19 6.62
C GLY A 162 15.34 29.61 6.90
N GLN A 163 16.24 30.54 7.22
CA GLN A 163 15.91 31.93 7.54
C GLN A 163 15.06 32.63 6.45
N PRO A 164 15.29 32.43 5.13
CA PRO A 164 14.47 33.02 4.08
C PRO A 164 12.99 32.61 4.16
N ARG A 165 12.71 31.31 4.24
CA ARG A 165 11.34 30.76 4.34
C ARG A 165 10.69 31.11 5.67
N ALA A 166 11.43 31.07 6.77
CA ALA A 166 10.95 31.51 8.07
C ALA A 166 10.51 32.98 8.05
N THR A 167 11.31 33.84 7.42
CA THR A 167 11.04 35.29 7.31
C THR A 167 9.86 35.56 6.39
N PHE A 168 9.79 34.88 5.25
CA PHE A 168 8.67 34.94 4.31
C PHE A 168 7.33 34.70 5.01
N TYR A 169 7.19 33.59 5.75
CA TYR A 169 5.94 33.31 6.46
C TYR A 169 5.72 34.21 7.67
N LYS A 170 6.77 34.61 8.39
CA LYS A 170 6.64 35.53 9.52
C LYS A 170 6.08 36.89 9.09
N GLU A 171 6.57 37.45 8.00
CA GLU A 171 6.07 38.72 7.44
C GLU A 171 4.60 38.60 7.00
N ALA A 172 4.27 37.57 6.20
CA ALA A 172 2.92 37.36 5.69
C ALA A 172 1.90 37.12 6.82
N VAL A 173 2.23 36.27 7.79
CA VAL A 173 1.35 35.95 8.92
C VAL A 173 1.17 37.16 9.85
N ALA A 174 2.24 37.90 10.17
CA ALA A 174 2.12 39.08 11.01
C ALA A 174 1.25 40.18 10.36
N ALA A 175 1.39 40.38 9.05
CA ALA A 175 0.54 41.29 8.29
C ALA A 175 -0.93 40.84 8.30
N ALA A 176 -1.16 39.54 8.12
CA ALA A 176 -2.50 38.94 8.14
C ALA A 176 -3.15 39.11 9.53
N GLU A 177 -2.47 38.76 10.62
CA GLU A 177 -2.99 38.89 11.98
C GLU A 177 -3.32 40.33 12.36
N SER A 178 -2.45 41.27 11.98
CA SER A 178 -2.67 42.71 12.20
C SER A 178 -3.93 43.20 11.49
N ARG A 179 -4.17 42.73 10.25
CA ARG A 179 -5.36 43.06 9.46
C ARG A 179 -6.62 42.38 10.01
N SER A 180 -6.56 41.08 10.31
CA SER A 180 -7.69 40.31 10.84
C SER A 180 -8.23 40.85 12.16
N LYS A 181 -7.35 41.37 13.04
CA LYS A 181 -7.76 42.04 14.30
C LYS A 181 -8.73 43.21 14.08
N LYS A 182 -8.67 43.89 12.93
CA LYS A 182 -9.53 45.04 12.61
C LYS A 182 -10.95 44.63 12.20
N PHE A 183 -11.11 43.41 11.71
CA PHE A 183 -12.35 42.93 11.08
C PHE A 183 -13.11 41.90 11.92
N ARG A 184 -12.60 41.54 13.10
CA ARG A 184 -13.27 40.63 14.02
C ARG A 184 -14.00 41.38 15.13
N GLU A 185 -15.14 40.85 15.57
CA GLU A 185 -15.89 41.30 16.73
C GLU A 185 -16.38 40.11 17.56
N TRP A 186 -16.70 40.36 18.83
CA TRP A 186 -17.32 39.36 19.68
C TRP A 186 -18.84 39.36 19.43
N ASP A 187 -19.37 38.18 19.13
CA ASP A 187 -20.80 37.89 19.02
C ASP A 187 -21.14 36.82 20.08
N GLY A 188 -21.59 37.28 21.25
CA GLY A 188 -21.69 36.45 22.45
C GLY A 188 -20.34 35.84 22.83
N ASP A 189 -20.29 34.51 22.96
CA ASP A 189 -19.07 33.76 23.32
C ASP A 189 -18.17 33.45 22.10
N ARG A 190 -18.37 34.11 20.97
CA ARG A 190 -17.75 33.75 19.68
C ARG A 190 -17.08 34.92 19.01
N LEU A 191 -16.11 34.61 18.17
CA LEU A 191 -15.45 35.59 17.31
C LEU A 191 -16.05 35.51 15.91
N ALA A 192 -16.67 36.60 15.47
CA ALA A 192 -17.35 36.72 14.18
C ALA A 192 -16.70 37.80 13.30
N LEU A 193 -17.01 37.76 12.00
CA LEU A 193 -16.66 38.83 11.07
C LEU A 193 -17.57 40.04 11.34
N LYS A 194 -16.98 41.24 11.43
CA LYS A 194 -17.73 42.48 11.61
C LYS A 194 -18.80 42.62 10.53
N THR A 195 -20.03 42.92 10.94
CA THR A 195 -21.17 43.13 10.02
C THR A 195 -20.92 44.20 8.95
N SER A 196 -20.06 45.18 9.22
CA SER A 196 -19.65 46.22 8.27
C SER A 196 -18.63 45.77 7.22
N VAL A 197 -18.08 44.56 7.34
CA VAL A 197 -17.05 44.01 6.46
C VAL A 197 -17.65 43.00 5.51
N SER A 198 -17.58 43.30 4.21
CA SER A 198 -18.02 42.38 3.17
C SER A 198 -16.96 41.34 2.87
N LEU A 199 -17.32 40.06 3.03
CA LEU A 199 -16.46 38.93 2.66
C LEU A 199 -16.08 38.94 1.17
N SER A 200 -16.99 39.40 0.31
CA SER A 200 -16.72 39.54 -1.14
C SER A 200 -15.59 40.52 -1.44
N THR A 201 -15.53 41.64 -0.71
CA THR A 201 -14.43 42.62 -0.84
C THR A 201 -13.09 42.00 -0.46
N LEU A 202 -13.04 41.20 0.62
CA LEU A 202 -11.80 40.50 1.00
C LEU A 202 -11.37 39.47 -0.05
N PHE A 203 -12.32 38.80 -0.71
CA PHE A 203 -12.02 37.89 -1.81
C PHE A 203 -11.50 38.62 -3.06
N GLU A 204 -12.06 39.78 -3.39
CA GLU A 204 -11.58 40.62 -4.49
C GLU A 204 -10.16 41.13 -4.22
N GLU A 205 -9.89 41.63 -3.01
CA GLU A 205 -8.55 42.06 -2.61
C GLU A 205 -7.52 40.93 -2.71
N MET A 206 -7.88 39.72 -2.26
CA MET A 206 -7.04 38.53 -2.39
C MET A 206 -6.78 38.20 -3.87
N ALA A 207 -7.80 38.22 -4.72
CA ALA A 207 -7.67 37.94 -6.15
C ALA A 207 -6.79 38.98 -6.88
N ILE A 208 -6.86 40.26 -6.49
CA ILE A 208 -5.99 41.32 -7.01
C ILE A 208 -4.54 41.05 -6.64
N SER A 209 -4.25 40.72 -5.37
CA SER A 209 -2.90 40.37 -4.92
C SER A 209 -2.37 39.12 -5.63
N ALA A 210 -3.20 38.09 -5.80
CA ALA A 210 -2.85 36.87 -6.53
C ALA A 210 -2.52 37.18 -8.01
N ASN A 211 -3.34 37.97 -8.69
CA ASN A 211 -3.10 38.37 -10.07
C ASN A 211 -1.81 39.22 -10.19
N THR A 212 -1.57 40.13 -9.24
CA THR A 212 -0.35 40.94 -9.21
C THR A 212 0.89 40.05 -9.12
N MET A 213 0.88 39.04 -8.24
CA MET A 213 1.95 38.06 -8.16
C MET A 213 2.14 37.32 -9.49
N VAL A 214 1.06 36.84 -10.11
CA VAL A 214 1.11 36.15 -11.41
C VAL A 214 1.75 37.04 -12.50
N GLN A 215 1.43 38.33 -12.54
CA GLN A 215 2.02 39.27 -13.49
C GLN A 215 3.53 39.49 -13.26
N VAL A 216 3.98 39.51 -12.00
CA VAL A 216 5.40 39.63 -11.65
C VAL A 216 6.22 38.44 -12.15
N LEU A 217 5.62 37.25 -12.22
CA LEU A 217 6.29 36.03 -12.69
C LEU A 217 6.56 36.01 -14.20
N LYS A 218 5.89 36.88 -14.98
CA LYS A 218 6.08 37.04 -16.45
C LYS A 218 6.05 35.70 -17.21
N HIS A 219 5.16 34.81 -16.78
CA HIS A 219 4.99 33.49 -17.38
C HIS A 219 4.29 33.61 -18.73
N ASP A 220 4.86 33.01 -19.78
CA ASP A 220 4.33 33.10 -21.15
C ASP A 220 3.34 31.98 -21.51
N GLY A 221 3.12 31.01 -20.60
CA GLY A 221 2.15 29.94 -20.77
C GLY A 221 2.47 28.95 -21.90
N SER A 222 3.70 29.00 -22.45
CA SER A 222 4.10 28.21 -23.61
C SER A 222 4.49 26.78 -23.27
N VAL A 223 5.15 26.59 -22.12
CA VAL A 223 5.65 25.28 -21.64
C VAL A 223 4.66 24.66 -20.64
N TYR A 224 4.27 25.43 -19.62
CA TYR A 224 3.29 25.01 -18.62
C TYR A 224 2.06 25.91 -18.68
N LYS A 225 0.89 25.38 -18.31
CA LYS A 225 -0.37 26.14 -18.29
C LYS A 225 -0.57 26.86 -16.97
N ASN A 226 -0.14 26.22 -15.89
CA ASN A 226 -0.08 26.85 -14.57
C ASN A 226 1.14 27.75 -14.45
N THR A 227 0.97 28.87 -13.74
CA THR A 227 2.04 29.84 -13.44
C THR A 227 2.57 29.68 -12.02
N CYS A 228 1.73 29.16 -11.10
CA CYS A 228 2.09 28.99 -9.69
C CYS A 228 1.50 27.69 -9.13
N LEU A 229 2.30 26.94 -8.39
CA LEU A 229 1.85 25.88 -7.51
C LEU A 229 1.81 26.38 -6.07
N PHE A 230 0.79 26.00 -5.32
CA PHE A 230 0.75 26.19 -3.87
C PHE A 230 0.41 24.85 -3.24
N TYR A 231 1.38 24.20 -2.59
CA TYR A 231 1.13 22.94 -1.92
C TYR A 231 1.06 23.08 -0.40
N PHE A 232 0.13 22.36 0.20
CA PHE A 232 -0.02 22.14 1.63
C PHE A 232 0.40 20.70 1.94
N ASP A 233 1.60 20.54 2.48
CA ASP A 233 2.14 19.28 2.97
C ASP A 233 1.69 19.03 4.41
N GLU A 234 1.39 17.77 4.73
CA GLU A 234 0.84 17.34 6.04
C GLU A 234 -0.40 18.15 6.47
N ALA A 235 -1.30 18.42 5.53
CA ALA A 235 -2.45 19.31 5.72
C ALA A 235 -3.59 18.73 6.59
N HIS A 236 -3.42 17.53 7.14
CA HIS A 236 -4.51 16.72 7.73
C HIS A 236 -5.21 17.38 8.90
N SER A 237 -4.50 18.22 9.66
CA SER A 237 -5.07 19.02 10.75
C SER A 237 -6.21 19.94 10.29
N LEU A 238 -6.22 20.35 9.02
CA LEU A 238 -7.29 21.18 8.45
C LEU A 238 -8.62 20.44 8.31
N THR A 239 -8.59 19.11 8.23
CA THR A 239 -9.80 18.32 7.98
C THR A 239 -10.57 17.95 9.24
N ILE A 240 -10.07 18.32 10.42
CA ILE A 240 -10.71 18.00 11.69
C ILE A 240 -12.06 18.74 11.78
N SER A 241 -13.14 17.95 11.86
CA SER A 241 -14.50 18.47 11.99
C SER A 241 -14.72 19.15 13.34
N PRO A 242 -15.65 20.13 13.41
CA PRO A 242 -16.09 20.69 14.68
C PRO A 242 -16.66 19.61 15.62
N LYS A 243 -16.38 19.72 16.93
CA LYS A 243 -17.03 18.87 17.93
C LYS A 243 -18.54 19.17 17.93
N THR A 244 -19.36 18.13 17.83
CA THR A 244 -20.83 18.22 17.91
C THR A 244 -21.24 18.80 19.25
N GLY A 245 -21.87 19.98 19.25
CA GLY A 245 -22.30 20.69 20.47
C GLY A 245 -22.05 22.20 20.44
N THR A 246 -21.17 22.71 19.57
CA THR A 246 -21.02 24.15 19.34
C THR A 246 -21.81 24.59 18.11
N ASN A 247 -22.97 25.23 18.32
CA ASN A 247 -23.90 25.74 17.28
C ASN A 247 -23.32 26.88 16.39
N SER A 248 -22.02 26.93 16.11
CA SER A 248 -21.34 28.07 15.43
C SER A 248 -20.56 27.72 14.18
N ARG A 249 -20.12 26.49 14.03
CA ARG A 249 -19.22 26.07 12.96
C ARG A 249 -19.75 24.80 12.34
N THR A 250 -20.07 24.86 11.06
CA THR A 250 -20.64 23.74 10.31
C THR A 250 -19.60 23.05 9.43
N ARG A 251 -18.44 23.70 9.23
CA ARG A 251 -17.38 23.27 8.31
C ARG A 251 -16.04 23.06 9.01
N SER A 252 -15.25 22.13 8.46
CA SER A 252 -13.85 22.00 8.85
C SER A 252 -13.03 23.20 8.32
N PRO A 253 -11.86 23.50 8.93
CA PRO A 253 -10.91 24.48 8.39
C PRO A 253 -10.61 24.28 6.89
N TYR A 254 -10.48 23.03 6.46
CA TYR A 254 -10.26 22.63 5.07
C TYR A 254 -11.39 23.11 4.15
N HIS A 255 -12.65 22.80 4.46
CA HIS A 255 -13.79 23.24 3.65
C HIS A 255 -13.94 24.77 3.58
N ASN A 256 -13.58 25.48 4.66
CA ASN A 256 -13.52 26.94 4.66
C ASN A 256 -12.40 27.45 3.74
N LEU A 257 -11.21 26.84 3.79
CA LEU A 257 -10.11 27.14 2.88
C LEU A 257 -10.51 26.89 1.42
N GLU A 258 -11.08 25.73 1.09
CA GLU A 258 -11.57 25.40 -0.26
C GLU A 258 -12.54 26.44 -0.81
N SER A 259 -13.42 26.97 0.05
CA SER A 259 -14.36 28.04 -0.33
C SER A 259 -13.62 29.33 -0.72
N VAL A 260 -12.52 29.65 -0.05
CA VAL A 260 -11.65 30.77 -0.41
C VAL A 260 -10.87 30.48 -1.70
N LEU A 261 -10.28 29.29 -1.83
CA LEU A 261 -9.51 28.89 -3.01
C LEU A 261 -10.35 28.84 -4.29
N SER A 262 -11.63 28.48 -4.18
CA SER A 262 -12.58 28.51 -5.32
C SER A 262 -12.69 29.89 -5.98
N ARG A 263 -12.41 30.97 -5.24
CA ARG A 263 -12.41 32.35 -5.77
C ARG A 263 -11.24 32.62 -6.71
N LEU A 264 -10.20 31.78 -6.68
CA LEU A 264 -9.00 31.90 -7.51
C LEU A 264 -9.03 30.94 -8.71
N VAL A 265 -10.13 30.21 -8.95
CA VAL A 265 -10.24 29.18 -10.00
C VAL A 265 -9.93 29.67 -11.42
N ARG A 266 -10.10 30.97 -11.69
CA ARG A 266 -9.80 31.58 -13.01
C ARG A 266 -8.33 31.96 -13.20
N LEU A 267 -7.53 31.96 -12.14
CA LEU A 267 -6.11 32.25 -12.21
C LEU A 267 -5.31 30.98 -12.57
N PRO A 268 -4.09 31.12 -13.12
CA PRO A 268 -3.19 30.00 -13.39
C PRO A 268 -2.45 29.58 -12.10
N ILE A 269 -3.19 29.38 -11.01
CA ILE A 269 -2.68 28.93 -9.71
C ILE A 269 -3.33 27.57 -9.40
N PHE A 270 -2.51 26.56 -9.12
CA PHE A 270 -2.98 25.22 -8.75
C PHE A 270 -2.64 24.90 -7.29
N PHE A 271 -3.62 24.41 -6.54
CA PHE A 271 -3.48 24.08 -5.12
C PHE A 271 -3.31 22.57 -4.94
N ILE A 272 -2.31 22.15 -4.16
CA ILE A 272 -1.99 20.74 -3.97
C ILE A 272 -2.09 20.40 -2.49
N PHE A 273 -2.82 19.36 -2.14
CA PHE A 273 -2.91 18.89 -0.76
C PHE A 273 -2.21 17.54 -0.63
N LEU A 274 -1.10 17.51 0.09
CA LEU A 274 -0.43 16.27 0.45
C LEU A 274 -0.88 15.87 1.84
N SER A 275 -1.42 14.66 1.96
CA SER A 275 -1.78 14.10 3.25
C SER A 275 -1.41 12.62 3.28
N THR A 276 -0.89 12.19 4.43
CA THR A 276 -0.81 10.77 4.79
C THR A 276 -2.12 10.29 5.40
N LYS A 277 -2.92 11.16 6.01
CA LYS A 277 -4.29 10.83 6.43
C LYS A 277 -5.16 10.68 5.19
N THR A 278 -5.55 9.43 4.92
CA THR A 278 -6.22 9.00 3.70
C THR A 278 -7.71 8.92 3.84
N ASP A 279 -8.29 9.56 4.86
CA ASP A 279 -9.72 9.74 4.94
C ASP A 279 -10.20 10.50 3.71
N LEU A 280 -10.56 9.70 2.70
CA LEU A 280 -10.96 10.12 1.38
C LEU A 280 -12.16 11.05 1.49
N GLN A 281 -13.04 10.81 2.47
CA GLN A 281 -14.21 11.63 2.74
C GLN A 281 -13.87 13.02 3.28
N LYS A 282 -12.67 13.21 3.83
CA LYS A 282 -12.24 14.49 4.41
C LYS A 282 -11.54 15.40 3.41
N PHE A 283 -10.60 14.87 2.63
CA PHE A 283 -9.84 15.68 1.65
C PHE A 283 -10.43 15.67 0.25
N ALA A 284 -11.10 14.59 -0.13
CA ALA A 284 -11.67 14.43 -1.45
C ALA A 284 -13.08 13.81 -1.37
N PRO A 285 -14.02 14.41 -0.60
CA PRO A 285 -15.37 13.87 -0.47
C PRO A 285 -16.04 13.66 -1.83
N SER A 286 -16.91 12.65 -1.92
CA SER A 286 -17.84 12.57 -3.04
C SER A 286 -18.81 13.77 -3.00
N ALA A 287 -19.42 14.10 -4.14
CA ALA A 287 -20.25 15.28 -4.27
C ALA A 287 -21.36 15.36 -3.20
N GLY A 288 -21.94 14.21 -2.83
CA GLY A 288 -22.99 14.09 -1.81
C GLY A 288 -22.55 14.38 -0.37
N TYR A 289 -21.25 14.31 -0.06
CA TYR A 289 -20.71 14.60 1.27
C TYR A 289 -20.02 15.96 1.38
N HIS A 290 -19.72 16.62 0.26
CA HIS A 290 -19.01 17.90 0.26
C HIS A 290 -19.95 19.09 0.60
N PRO A 291 -19.72 19.85 1.69
CA PRO A 291 -20.63 20.91 2.16
C PRO A 291 -21.00 21.97 1.12
N SER A 292 -20.06 22.39 0.26
CA SER A 292 -20.31 23.35 -0.84
C SER A 292 -20.85 22.73 -2.13
N LEU A 293 -20.64 21.44 -2.41
CA LEU A 293 -20.97 20.82 -3.70
C LEU A 293 -22.30 20.07 -3.68
N ARG A 294 -22.83 19.72 -2.50
CA ARG A 294 -24.16 19.12 -2.33
C ARG A 294 -25.30 19.88 -3.00
N VAL A 295 -25.08 21.17 -3.29
CA VAL A 295 -26.07 22.10 -3.86
C VAL A 295 -25.73 22.49 -5.31
N LEU A 296 -24.58 22.05 -5.84
CA LEU A 296 -24.09 22.43 -7.17
C LEU A 296 -24.14 21.23 -8.12
N GLU A 297 -25.18 21.17 -8.94
CA GLU A 297 -25.23 20.23 -10.07
C GLU A 297 -24.16 20.57 -11.13
N GLY A 298 -23.46 19.55 -11.65
CA GLY A 298 -22.55 19.69 -12.79
C GLY A 298 -21.10 20.10 -12.49
N VAL A 299 -20.67 20.11 -11.22
CA VAL A 299 -19.27 20.40 -10.87
C VAL A 299 -18.37 19.20 -11.13
N TYR A 300 -17.23 19.43 -11.80
CA TYR A 300 -16.19 18.42 -11.98
C TYR A 300 -15.31 18.26 -10.74
N LEU A 301 -15.22 17.05 -10.21
CA LEU A 301 -14.38 16.68 -9.08
C LEU A 301 -13.06 16.08 -9.56
N ILE A 302 -11.96 16.85 -9.52
CA ILE A 302 -10.62 16.39 -9.93
C ILE A 302 -10.18 15.18 -9.09
N PRO A 303 -10.08 13.95 -9.65
CA PRO A 303 -9.75 12.78 -8.84
C PRO A 303 -8.37 12.94 -8.17
N PRO A 304 -8.17 12.38 -6.96
CA PRO A 304 -6.87 12.42 -6.30
C PRO A 304 -5.78 11.75 -7.13
N PHE A 305 -4.55 12.28 -7.04
CA PHE A 305 -3.36 11.71 -7.66
C PHE A 305 -2.79 10.60 -6.79
N THR A 306 -2.64 9.40 -7.34
CA THR A 306 -2.15 8.19 -6.65
C THR A 306 -0.88 7.61 -7.28
N GLU A 307 -0.48 8.11 -8.45
CA GLU A 307 0.52 7.58 -9.39
C GLU A 307 1.97 7.84 -8.95
N LEU A 308 2.36 7.35 -7.78
CA LEU A 308 3.72 7.48 -7.26
C LEU A 308 4.60 6.27 -7.58
N PRO A 309 5.91 6.47 -7.76
CA PRO A 309 6.76 5.47 -8.38
C PRO A 309 7.14 4.34 -7.42
N PHE A 310 7.34 3.15 -7.98
CA PHE A 310 7.80 1.92 -7.32
C PHE A 310 8.99 1.34 -8.08
N ASP A 311 9.82 0.55 -7.38
CA ASP A 311 10.95 -0.19 -7.95
C ASP A 311 11.99 0.67 -8.69
N ILE A 312 12.05 1.98 -8.44
CA ILE A 312 12.91 2.91 -9.19
C ILE A 312 14.41 2.62 -9.08
N PHE A 313 14.83 1.87 -8.06
CA PHE A 313 16.23 1.51 -7.81
C PHE A 313 16.55 0.05 -8.11
N SER A 314 15.57 -0.74 -8.55
CA SER A 314 15.73 -2.18 -8.81
C SER A 314 16.72 -2.46 -9.95
N ASN A 315 16.67 -1.68 -11.03
CA ASN A 315 17.61 -1.81 -12.15
C ASN A 315 19.05 -1.47 -11.72
N GLU A 316 19.25 -0.39 -10.95
CA GLU A 316 20.55 -0.02 -10.39
C GLU A 316 21.14 -1.18 -9.56
N ALA A 317 20.32 -1.83 -8.73
CA ALA A 317 20.76 -2.97 -7.93
C ALA A 317 21.13 -4.20 -8.80
N LEU A 318 20.36 -4.47 -9.86
CA LEU A 318 20.65 -5.57 -10.80
C LEU A 318 21.92 -5.33 -11.61
N GLU A 319 22.18 -4.09 -12.01
CA GLU A 319 23.41 -3.68 -12.70
C GLU A 319 24.61 -3.88 -11.79
N LYS A 320 24.56 -3.43 -10.54
CA LYS A 320 25.63 -3.66 -9.54
C LYS A 320 25.94 -5.14 -9.31
N LEU A 321 24.92 -6.00 -9.26
CA LEU A 321 25.15 -7.45 -9.15
C LEU A 321 25.91 -7.97 -10.37
N THR A 322 25.51 -7.54 -11.56
CA THR A 322 26.13 -7.96 -12.84
C THR A 322 27.58 -7.50 -12.92
N GLU A 323 27.85 -6.23 -12.61
CA GLU A 323 29.20 -5.64 -12.57
C GLU A 323 30.10 -6.31 -11.54
N GLY A 324 29.54 -6.69 -10.39
CA GLY A 324 30.23 -7.43 -9.34
C GLY A 324 30.45 -8.91 -9.64
N GLY A 325 30.07 -9.40 -10.83
CA GLY A 325 30.18 -10.82 -11.20
C GLY A 325 29.28 -11.75 -10.38
N LYS A 326 28.24 -11.20 -9.73
CA LYS A 326 27.31 -11.96 -8.87
C LYS A 326 26.09 -12.41 -9.68
N PRO A 327 25.76 -13.70 -9.71
CA PRO A 327 24.58 -14.18 -10.45
C PRO A 327 23.28 -13.68 -9.80
N ARG A 328 22.20 -13.64 -10.58
CA ARG A 328 20.83 -13.47 -10.04
C ARG A 328 20.39 -14.78 -9.36
N SER A 329 20.93 -15.04 -8.18
CA SER A 329 20.69 -16.23 -7.36
C SER A 329 19.79 -15.91 -6.17
N ILE A 330 19.27 -16.94 -5.49
CA ILE A 330 18.49 -16.74 -4.27
C ILE A 330 19.35 -16.08 -3.18
N ARG A 331 20.63 -16.47 -3.04
CA ARG A 331 21.52 -15.86 -2.03
C ARG A 331 21.62 -14.35 -2.20
N ASN A 332 21.74 -13.87 -3.44
CA ASN A 332 21.84 -12.44 -3.71
C ASN A 332 20.48 -11.73 -3.57
N ALA A 333 19.37 -12.42 -3.82
CA ALA A 333 18.03 -11.89 -3.54
C ALA A 333 17.77 -11.69 -2.03
N CYS A 334 18.33 -12.55 -1.17
CA CYS A 334 18.23 -12.48 0.30
C CYS A 334 19.16 -11.42 0.94
N ASN A 335 19.52 -10.37 0.19
CA ASN A 335 20.40 -9.30 0.66
C ASN A 335 19.58 -8.03 0.90
N ILE A 336 19.78 -7.37 2.05
CA ILE A 336 19.08 -6.14 2.42
C ILE A 336 19.23 -5.02 1.39
N GLU A 337 20.38 -4.87 0.72
CA GLU A 337 20.59 -3.90 -0.35
C GLU A 337 19.64 -4.18 -1.53
N VAL A 338 19.57 -5.44 -1.97
CA VAL A 338 18.70 -5.88 -3.07
C VAL A 338 17.23 -5.77 -2.67
N MET A 339 16.86 -6.23 -1.48
CA MET A 339 15.52 -6.10 -0.93
C MET A 339 15.08 -4.63 -0.86
N SER A 340 15.96 -3.74 -0.42
CA SER A 340 15.68 -2.30 -0.29
C SER A 340 15.54 -1.57 -1.62
N SER A 341 16.06 -2.15 -2.71
CA SER A 341 15.89 -1.60 -4.06
C SER A 341 14.49 -1.83 -4.64
N MET A 342 13.74 -2.77 -4.05
CA MET A 342 12.40 -3.18 -4.46
C MET A 342 11.33 -2.52 -3.58
N GLY A 343 10.27 -2.04 -4.20
CA GLY A 343 9.16 -1.39 -3.55
C GLY A 343 9.25 0.12 -3.56
N ARG A 344 8.95 0.72 -2.42
CA ARG A 344 8.96 2.17 -2.25
C ARG A 344 10.39 2.73 -2.25
N PRO A 345 10.62 3.94 -2.79
CA PRO A 345 11.92 4.62 -2.77
C PRO A 345 12.53 4.80 -1.37
N LEU A 346 11.68 4.87 -0.33
CA LEU A 346 12.10 5.02 1.07
C LEU A 346 13.12 3.96 1.50
N TRP A 347 12.94 2.70 1.10
CA TRP A 347 13.78 1.60 1.57
C TRP A 347 15.21 1.76 1.08
N SER A 348 15.40 1.97 -0.22
CA SER A 348 16.73 2.19 -0.80
C SER A 348 17.38 3.45 -0.25
N ALA A 349 16.64 4.56 -0.14
CA ALA A 349 17.16 5.82 0.36
C ALA A 349 17.66 5.70 1.81
N TYR A 350 16.95 4.96 2.66
CA TYR A 350 17.36 4.72 4.04
C TYR A 350 18.47 3.69 4.16
N ASN A 351 18.45 2.60 3.38
CA ASN A 351 19.55 1.64 3.38
C ASN A 351 20.88 2.30 3.02
N LYS A 352 20.90 3.15 1.97
CA LYS A 352 22.09 3.92 1.61
C LYS A 352 22.53 4.89 2.72
N LEU A 353 21.60 5.42 3.52
CA LEU A 353 21.92 6.26 4.69
C LEU A 353 22.59 5.43 5.81
N VAL A 354 22.09 4.22 6.07
CA VAL A 354 22.66 3.27 7.03
C VAL A 354 24.08 2.87 6.61
N GLU A 355 24.30 2.58 5.34
CA GLU A 355 25.63 2.24 4.79
C GLU A 355 26.64 3.38 4.94
N GLU A 356 26.24 4.62 4.63
CA GLU A 356 27.08 5.80 4.81
C GLU A 356 27.51 6.01 6.27
N GLN A 357 26.60 5.75 7.21
CA GLN A 357 26.88 5.84 8.64
C GLN A 357 27.80 4.73 9.15
N ARG A 358 27.72 3.53 8.57
CA ARG A 358 28.66 2.43 8.89
C ARG A 358 30.09 2.79 8.47
N ILE A 359 30.26 3.47 7.34
CA ILE A 359 31.57 3.90 6.83
C ILE A 359 32.10 5.11 7.63
N SER A 360 31.22 6.04 8.02
CA SER A 360 31.59 7.25 8.77
C SER A 360 30.61 7.50 9.94
N PRO A 361 30.88 6.91 11.13
CA PRO A 361 30.00 7.01 12.29
C PRO A 361 30.15 8.38 12.95
N LEU A 362 29.41 9.37 12.47
CA LEU A 362 29.36 10.74 13.01
C LEU A 362 28.00 11.05 13.67
N GLY A 363 27.43 10.08 14.39
CA GLY A 363 26.15 10.20 15.10
C GLY A 363 25.69 8.91 15.80
N PRO A 364 24.54 8.91 16.49
CA PRO A 364 23.96 7.68 17.04
C PRO A 364 23.64 6.69 15.91
N SER A 365 23.90 5.40 16.15
CA SER A 365 23.66 4.32 15.20
C SER A 365 22.23 4.37 14.68
N VAL A 366 22.04 4.46 13.37
CA VAL A 366 20.72 4.28 12.75
C VAL A 366 20.45 2.79 12.61
N ASP A 367 19.24 2.38 13.04
CA ASP A 367 18.80 1.00 12.93
C ASP A 367 18.78 0.54 11.46
N ASN A 368 18.92 -0.76 11.23
CA ASN A 368 18.74 -1.35 9.91
C ASN A 368 17.34 -0.99 9.33
N VAL A 369 17.16 -1.14 8.02
CA VAL A 369 15.90 -0.84 7.32
C VAL A 369 14.71 -1.62 7.87
N VAL A 370 14.93 -2.85 8.38
CA VAL A 370 13.87 -3.74 8.88
C VAL A 370 13.18 -3.18 10.14
N PRO A 371 13.88 -2.82 11.25
CA PRO A 371 13.26 -2.12 12.37
C PRO A 371 12.48 -0.86 11.98
N MET A 372 12.99 -0.07 11.02
CA MET A 372 12.25 1.10 10.54
C MET A 372 10.97 0.71 9.78
N ALA A 373 11.03 -0.35 8.98
CA ALA A 373 9.86 -0.90 8.31
C ALA A 373 8.82 -1.47 9.31
N VAL A 374 9.27 -2.11 10.40
CA VAL A 374 8.39 -2.54 11.50
C VAL A 374 7.69 -1.32 12.11
N ALA A 375 8.44 -0.29 12.51
CA ALA A 375 7.88 0.91 13.13
C ALA A 375 6.88 1.64 12.21
N LYS A 376 7.14 1.65 10.90
CA LYS A 376 6.24 2.20 9.88
C LYS A 376 4.99 1.35 9.65
N LEU A 377 5.12 0.03 9.71
CA LEU A 377 4.01 -0.92 9.51
C LEU A 377 3.07 -0.95 10.72
N THR A 378 3.60 -0.81 11.93
CA THR A 378 2.83 -0.92 13.18
C THR A 378 2.33 0.43 13.69
N SER A 379 2.82 1.54 13.13
CA SER A 379 2.60 2.89 13.65
C SER A 379 3.09 3.04 15.11
N GLU A 380 4.25 2.47 15.43
CA GLU A 380 4.85 2.31 16.77
C GLU A 380 5.11 3.62 17.56
N TRP A 381 4.77 4.77 16.99
CA TRP A 381 4.67 6.03 17.72
C TRP A 381 3.41 6.12 18.60
N ALA A 382 2.51 5.14 18.50
CA ALA A 382 1.39 4.93 19.40
C ALA A 382 1.65 3.68 20.27
N LEU A 383 1.72 3.87 21.59
CA LEU A 383 2.12 2.88 22.61
C LEU A 383 1.17 1.68 22.83
N LEU A 384 0.50 1.15 21.80
CA LEU A 384 -0.44 0.03 21.94
C LEU A 384 -0.36 -0.92 20.75
N ARG A 385 -0.43 -2.23 21.04
CA ARG A 385 -0.78 -3.26 20.05
C ARG A 385 -2.15 -2.93 19.48
N THR A 386 -2.21 -2.25 18.33
CA THR A 386 -3.47 -2.02 17.64
C THR A 386 -3.79 -3.26 16.82
N SER A 387 -5.03 -3.76 16.89
CA SER A 387 -5.51 -4.85 16.02
C SER A 387 -5.30 -4.57 14.53
N GLN A 388 -5.19 -3.29 14.17
CA GLN A 388 -4.87 -2.80 12.82
C GLN A 388 -3.43 -3.12 12.40
N ALA A 389 -2.45 -3.01 13.30
CA ALA A 389 -1.07 -3.39 13.02
C ALA A 389 -0.94 -4.91 12.78
N GLU A 390 -1.68 -5.72 13.56
CA GLU A 390 -1.77 -7.17 13.37
C GLU A 390 -2.35 -7.52 11.99
N LEU A 391 -3.47 -6.90 11.63
CA LEU A 391 -4.09 -7.06 10.31
C LEU A 391 -3.18 -6.57 9.18
N ALA A 392 -2.46 -5.47 9.38
CA ALA A 392 -1.52 -4.92 8.40
C ALA A 392 -0.39 -5.90 8.08
N ALA A 393 0.27 -6.41 9.12
CA ALA A 393 1.36 -7.34 8.97
C ALA A 393 0.89 -8.62 8.29
N LEU A 394 -0.28 -9.14 8.66
CA LEU A 394 -0.85 -10.29 7.98
C LEU A 394 -1.19 -9.97 6.52
N SER A 395 -1.80 -8.81 6.24
CA SER A 395 -2.14 -8.35 4.88
C SER A 395 -0.92 -8.29 3.96
N VAL A 396 0.23 -7.85 4.46
CA VAL A 396 1.48 -7.81 3.69
C VAL A 396 1.93 -9.21 3.28
N ARG A 397 1.73 -10.21 4.15
CA ARG A 397 2.20 -11.58 3.93
C ARG A 397 1.25 -12.37 3.03
N ILE A 398 -0.06 -12.24 3.22
CA ILE A 398 -1.05 -13.11 2.56
C ILE A 398 -1.91 -12.41 1.51
N GLY A 399 -1.83 -11.07 1.36
CA GLY A 399 -2.56 -10.32 0.34
C GLY A 399 -4.06 -10.17 0.61
N ILE A 400 -4.44 -9.40 1.65
CA ILE A 400 -5.84 -9.22 2.06
C ILE A 400 -6.55 -8.14 1.22
N ALA A 401 -7.76 -8.48 0.74
CA ALA A 401 -8.73 -7.56 0.15
C ALA A 401 -9.84 -7.17 1.16
N PHE A 402 -10.17 -5.87 1.20
CA PHE A 402 -11.23 -5.34 2.07
C PHE A 402 -12.60 -5.38 1.40
N GLU A 403 -13.65 -5.45 2.22
CA GLU A 403 -15.03 -5.29 1.76
C GLU A 403 -15.29 -3.84 1.34
N SER A 404 -15.72 -3.65 0.10
CA SER A 404 -15.90 -2.33 -0.50
C SER A 404 -17.27 -1.72 -0.21
N ILE A 405 -18.26 -2.46 0.27
CA ILE A 405 -19.63 -1.96 0.49
C ILE A 405 -19.78 -1.34 1.88
N SER A 406 -19.19 -1.96 2.91
CA SER A 406 -19.35 -1.54 4.30
C SER A 406 -18.61 -0.22 4.59
N PRO A 407 -19.28 0.83 5.10
CA PRO A 407 -18.60 2.06 5.51
C PRO A 407 -17.52 1.82 6.58
N ALA A 408 -17.75 0.87 7.49
CA ALA A 408 -16.77 0.51 8.52
C ALA A 408 -15.53 -0.16 7.93
N ALA A 409 -15.70 -1.00 6.90
CA ALA A 409 -14.59 -1.63 6.19
C ALA A 409 -13.78 -0.60 5.39
N ARG A 410 -14.45 0.36 4.72
CA ARG A 410 -13.79 1.48 4.01
C ARG A 410 -12.98 2.36 4.96
N GLU A 411 -13.50 2.62 6.15
CA GLU A 411 -12.79 3.39 7.17
C GLU A 411 -11.54 2.63 7.65
N LEU A 412 -11.65 1.32 7.93
CA LEU A 412 -10.51 0.51 8.28
C LEU A 412 -9.48 0.43 7.14
N GLU A 413 -9.93 0.22 5.89
CA GLU A 413 -9.07 0.21 4.71
C GLU A 413 -8.29 1.54 4.57
N SER A 414 -8.96 2.67 4.81
CA SER A 414 -8.31 3.98 4.87
C SER A 414 -7.25 4.04 5.96
N GLN A 415 -7.57 3.60 7.18
CA GLN A 415 -6.60 3.57 8.29
C GLN A 415 -5.36 2.71 7.98
N GLN A 416 -5.53 1.62 7.23
CA GLN A 416 -4.41 0.80 6.75
C GLN A 416 -3.48 1.56 5.79
N VAL A 417 -4.02 2.43 4.93
CA VAL A 417 -3.21 3.26 4.02
C VAL A 417 -2.51 4.38 4.79
N GLU A 418 -3.23 5.02 5.71
CA GLU A 418 -2.73 6.14 6.51
C GLU A 418 -1.54 5.74 7.39
N SER A 419 -1.71 4.65 8.15
CA SER A 419 -0.83 4.32 9.28
C SER A 419 -0.05 3.01 9.11
N HIS A 420 -0.41 2.18 8.13
CA HIS A 420 0.07 0.79 8.07
C HIS A 420 0.61 0.36 6.71
N MET A 421 1.16 1.31 5.95
CA MET A 421 1.92 1.02 4.73
C MET A 421 1.13 0.23 3.67
N ARG A 422 -0.20 0.37 3.60
CA ARG A 422 -1.02 -0.18 2.51
C ARG A 422 -1.02 0.77 1.31
N ILE A 423 -0.95 0.25 0.09
CA ILE A 423 -0.89 1.05 -1.14
C ILE A 423 -2.27 1.32 -1.69
N VAL A 424 -2.50 2.56 -2.16
CA VAL A 424 -3.65 2.92 -3.01
C VAL A 424 -3.28 2.67 -4.47
N TYR A 425 -4.05 1.83 -5.15
CA TYR A 425 -3.92 1.58 -6.59
C TYR A 425 -4.77 2.54 -7.41
N ALA A 426 -5.98 2.83 -6.94
CA ALA A 426 -6.88 3.73 -7.63
C ALA A 426 -7.91 4.33 -6.68
N ILE A 427 -8.33 5.56 -7.00
CA ILE A 427 -9.51 6.20 -6.42
C ILE A 427 -10.42 6.52 -7.61
N PRO A 428 -11.60 5.89 -7.73
CA PRO A 428 -12.53 6.18 -8.80
C PRO A 428 -12.95 7.66 -8.83
N GLU A 429 -13.38 8.16 -9.98
CA GLU A 429 -13.78 9.57 -10.18
C GLU A 429 -14.90 10.02 -9.21
N HIS A 430 -15.79 9.10 -8.81
CA HIS A 430 -16.85 9.37 -7.83
C HIS A 430 -16.36 9.42 -6.37
N ARG A 431 -15.14 8.95 -6.08
CA ARG A 431 -14.44 9.01 -4.78
C ARG A 431 -15.19 8.37 -3.60
N GLU A 432 -15.97 7.32 -3.85
CA GLU A 432 -16.75 6.65 -2.79
C GLU A 432 -16.00 5.53 -2.06
N TYR A 433 -14.97 4.97 -2.69
CA TYR A 433 -14.11 3.93 -2.13
C TYR A 433 -12.70 4.04 -2.75
N MET A 434 -11.75 3.29 -2.19
CA MET A 434 -10.40 3.15 -2.72
C MET A 434 -10.19 1.71 -3.18
N ARG A 435 -9.35 1.52 -4.20
CA ARG A 435 -8.78 0.20 -4.49
C ARG A 435 -7.39 0.18 -3.90
N THR A 436 -7.15 -0.73 -2.96
CA THR A 436 -5.90 -0.76 -2.20
C THR A 436 -5.36 -2.18 -2.07
N GLY A 437 -4.08 -2.32 -1.73
CA GLY A 437 -3.45 -3.62 -1.51
C GLY A 437 -2.04 -3.54 -0.95
N SER A 438 -1.42 -4.71 -0.87
CA SER A 438 -0.04 -4.89 -0.44
C SER A 438 0.81 -5.27 -1.65
N SER A 439 1.46 -4.26 -2.25
CA SER A 439 2.42 -4.48 -3.34
C SER A 439 3.65 -5.25 -2.84
N SER A 440 4.36 -5.93 -3.76
CA SER A 440 5.56 -6.71 -3.43
C SER A 440 6.69 -5.82 -2.91
N GLU A 441 6.94 -5.89 -1.60
CA GLU A 441 8.01 -5.18 -0.91
C GLU A 441 8.73 -6.14 0.03
N PRO A 442 9.88 -6.73 -0.38
CA PRO A 442 10.60 -7.72 0.42
C PRO A 442 10.96 -7.22 1.83
N VAL A 443 11.35 -5.96 1.97
CA VAL A 443 11.64 -5.31 3.26
C VAL A 443 10.40 -5.29 4.17
N LEU A 444 9.24 -4.96 3.61
CA LEU A 444 7.99 -4.89 4.38
C LEU A 444 7.49 -6.29 4.74
N ALA A 445 7.65 -7.26 3.85
CA ALA A 445 7.31 -8.65 4.10
C ALA A 445 8.20 -9.27 5.20
N GLU A 446 9.50 -8.94 5.21
CA GLU A 446 10.41 -9.28 6.30
C GLU A 446 9.97 -8.66 7.62
N ALA A 447 9.72 -7.35 7.63
CA ALA A 447 9.24 -6.63 8.81
C ALA A 447 7.92 -7.19 9.36
N ALA A 448 6.98 -7.53 8.48
CA ALA A 448 5.72 -8.17 8.85
C ALA A 448 5.95 -9.53 9.52
N GLY A 449 6.85 -10.37 8.99
CA GLY A 449 7.22 -11.64 9.61
C GLY A 449 7.85 -11.45 11.00
N VAL A 450 8.79 -10.51 11.14
CA VAL A 450 9.42 -10.17 12.42
C VAL A 450 8.38 -9.72 13.45
N TYR A 451 7.46 -8.84 13.06
CA TYR A 451 6.41 -8.36 13.95
C TYR A 451 5.42 -9.47 14.35
N LEU A 452 4.97 -10.26 13.38
CA LEU A 452 4.08 -11.38 13.63
C LEU A 452 4.72 -12.41 14.57
N LYS A 453 6.03 -12.65 14.43
CA LYS A 453 6.80 -13.49 15.37
C LYS A 453 6.75 -12.94 16.78
N SER A 454 7.05 -11.65 16.97
CA SER A 454 7.15 -11.03 18.30
C SER A 454 5.81 -11.03 19.05
N ILE A 455 4.69 -10.78 18.35
CA ILE A 455 3.36 -10.88 18.98
C ILE A 455 2.97 -12.33 19.27
N SER A 456 3.54 -13.29 18.53
CA SER A 456 3.24 -14.71 18.66
C SER A 456 4.11 -15.47 19.66
N GLU A 457 5.05 -14.83 20.35
CA GLU A 457 6.02 -15.50 21.25
C GLU A 457 5.38 -16.42 22.31
N HIS A 458 4.10 -16.19 22.65
CA HIS A 458 3.37 -16.98 23.65
C HIS A 458 2.49 -18.09 23.06
N ARG A 459 1.97 -17.93 21.83
CA ARG A 459 0.97 -18.84 21.22
C ARG A 459 1.41 -19.44 19.87
N GLY A 460 2.40 -18.86 19.22
CA GLY A 460 2.87 -19.24 17.89
C GLY A 460 2.06 -18.62 16.75
N ILE A 461 2.71 -18.43 15.61
CA ILE A 461 2.13 -17.77 14.43
C ILE A 461 0.92 -18.54 13.88
N TYR A 462 0.94 -19.86 14.02
CA TYR A 462 -0.12 -20.78 13.62
C TYR A 462 -1.41 -20.64 14.46
N ILE A 463 -1.38 -19.90 15.58
CA ILE A 463 -2.57 -19.51 16.36
C ILE A 463 -2.93 -18.04 16.12
N GLU A 464 -1.95 -17.13 16.20
CA GLU A 464 -2.23 -15.70 16.11
C GLU A 464 -2.73 -15.28 14.72
N ALA A 465 -2.10 -15.77 13.65
CA ALA A 465 -2.49 -15.39 12.30
C ALA A 465 -3.93 -15.78 11.93
N PRO A 466 -4.40 -17.03 12.16
CA PRO A 466 -5.81 -17.36 11.92
C PRO A 466 -6.76 -16.62 12.86
N ARG A 467 -6.37 -16.35 14.12
CA ARG A 467 -7.17 -15.51 15.05
C ARG A 467 -7.42 -14.12 14.47
N ILE A 468 -6.35 -13.41 14.08
CA ILE A 468 -6.43 -12.07 13.50
C ILE A 468 -7.37 -12.08 12.30
N LEU A 469 -7.22 -13.07 11.42
CA LEU A 469 -8.04 -13.13 10.22
C LEU A 469 -9.52 -13.43 10.52
N SER A 470 -9.79 -14.39 11.42
CA SER A 470 -11.13 -14.76 11.88
C SER A 470 -11.86 -13.57 12.51
N GLU A 471 -11.22 -12.84 13.43
CA GLU A 471 -11.82 -11.68 14.10
C GLU A 471 -12.23 -10.57 13.11
N ASN A 472 -11.42 -10.33 12.07
CA ASN A 472 -11.71 -9.31 11.06
C ASN A 472 -12.81 -9.76 10.06
N TYR A 473 -12.92 -11.06 9.79
CA TYR A 473 -14.06 -11.61 9.04
C TYR A 473 -15.38 -11.46 9.81
N GLN A 474 -15.39 -11.77 11.10
CA GLN A 474 -16.56 -11.63 11.96
C GLN A 474 -17.04 -10.18 12.08
N GLN A 475 -16.11 -9.22 12.00
CA GLN A 475 -16.43 -7.79 11.98
C GLN A 475 -16.91 -7.28 10.61
N GLY A 476 -16.90 -8.13 9.57
CA GLY A 476 -17.37 -7.78 8.22
C GLY A 476 -16.43 -6.84 7.46
N PHE A 477 -15.14 -6.83 7.79
CA PHE A 477 -14.16 -5.95 7.15
C PHE A 477 -13.55 -6.52 5.87
N LEU A 478 -13.54 -7.84 5.73
CA LEU A 478 -12.83 -8.54 4.65
C LEU A 478 -13.80 -9.04 3.58
N ALA A 479 -13.35 -9.08 2.33
CA ALA A 479 -14.17 -9.54 1.21
C ALA A 479 -14.59 -11.02 1.37
N ARG A 480 -15.88 -11.32 1.27
CA ARG A 480 -16.43 -12.67 1.52
C ARG A 480 -16.16 -13.68 0.38
N CYS A 481 -15.97 -13.23 -0.85
CA CYS A 481 -15.85 -14.09 -2.04
C CYS A 481 -14.52 -14.87 -2.12
N GLU A 482 -13.52 -14.55 -1.30
CA GLU A 482 -12.16 -15.09 -1.40
C GLU A 482 -11.74 -15.98 -0.21
N ARG A 483 -12.68 -16.41 0.64
CA ARG A 483 -12.39 -17.11 1.91
C ARG A 483 -11.47 -18.32 1.76
N GLY A 484 -11.75 -19.20 0.80
CA GLY A 484 -10.94 -20.40 0.54
C GLY A 484 -9.52 -20.07 0.08
N GLY A 485 -9.38 -19.11 -0.84
CA GLY A 485 -8.07 -18.66 -1.32
C GLY A 485 -7.24 -18.00 -0.22
N LEU A 486 -7.87 -17.13 0.58
CA LEU A 486 -7.20 -16.46 1.69
C LEU A 486 -6.79 -17.44 2.80
N CYS A 487 -7.65 -18.41 3.14
CA CYS A 487 -7.35 -19.50 4.05
C CYS A 487 -6.15 -20.32 3.58
N GLY A 488 -6.10 -20.66 2.30
CA GLY A 488 -4.98 -21.39 1.70
C GLY A 488 -3.67 -20.61 1.74
N ARG A 489 -3.68 -19.32 1.42
CA ARG A 489 -2.49 -18.46 1.50
C ARG A 489 -1.97 -18.32 2.94
N LEU A 490 -2.89 -18.14 3.90
CA LEU A 490 -2.57 -18.15 5.33
C LEU A 490 -1.87 -19.46 5.74
N LEU A 491 -2.46 -20.61 5.39
CA LEU A 491 -1.91 -21.93 5.71
C LEU A 491 -0.49 -22.11 5.16
N LEU A 492 -0.26 -21.70 3.90
CA LEU A 492 1.04 -21.81 3.25
C LEU A 492 2.09 -20.87 3.87
N THR A 493 1.71 -19.65 4.24
CA THR A 493 2.60 -18.73 4.95
C THR A 493 2.96 -19.26 6.34
N VAL A 494 2.01 -19.85 7.06
CA VAL A 494 2.28 -20.49 8.35
C VAL A 494 3.26 -21.67 8.19
N ALA A 495 3.05 -22.53 7.19
CA ALA A 495 3.96 -23.64 6.89
C ALA A 495 5.38 -23.17 6.60
N HIS A 496 5.51 -22.09 5.81
CA HIS A 496 6.80 -21.47 5.53
C HIS A 496 7.49 -20.99 6.82
N ASP A 497 6.76 -20.29 7.69
CA ASP A 497 7.34 -19.72 8.91
C ASP A 497 7.72 -20.81 9.93
N ILE A 498 6.94 -21.89 10.02
CA ILE A 498 7.32 -23.09 10.80
C ILE A 498 8.64 -23.66 10.29
N ALA A 499 8.75 -23.90 8.98
CA ALA A 499 9.96 -24.48 8.39
C ALA A 499 11.20 -23.59 8.62
N VAL A 500 11.03 -22.27 8.49
CA VAL A 500 12.07 -21.28 8.77
C VAL A 500 12.54 -21.32 10.23
N ILE A 501 11.59 -21.36 11.18
CA ILE A 501 11.89 -21.39 12.61
C ILE A 501 12.59 -22.70 12.98
N GLU A 502 12.08 -23.85 12.52
CA GLU A 502 12.70 -25.15 12.79
C GLU A 502 14.10 -25.26 12.19
N ALA A 503 14.32 -24.74 10.97
CA ALA A 503 15.65 -24.71 10.35
C ALA A 503 16.66 -23.89 11.18
N SER A 504 16.20 -22.80 11.81
CA SER A 504 17.05 -21.97 12.68
C SER A 504 17.50 -22.70 13.96
N HIS A 505 16.67 -23.63 14.48
CA HIS A 505 17.01 -24.46 15.64
C HIS A 505 17.92 -25.65 15.28
N LYS A 506 17.84 -26.18 14.06
CA LYS A 506 18.54 -27.40 13.62
C LYS A 506 20.03 -27.21 13.30
N THR A 507 20.66 -26.08 13.63
CA THR A 507 22.11 -25.85 13.41
C THR A 507 22.54 -26.04 11.93
N SER A 508 21.63 -25.91 10.95
CA SER A 508 21.97 -26.08 9.54
C SER A 508 22.98 -25.01 9.10
N ALA A 509 24.20 -25.42 8.74
CA ALA A 509 25.28 -24.51 8.37
C ALA A 509 24.98 -23.69 7.11
N LEU A 510 24.13 -24.18 6.21
CA LEU A 510 23.84 -23.58 4.90
C LEU A 510 23.09 -22.23 4.97
N LEU A 511 22.33 -21.99 6.04
CA LEU A 511 21.44 -20.82 6.18
C LEU A 511 21.83 -19.89 7.33
N LYS A 512 22.91 -20.19 8.08
CA LYS A 512 23.36 -19.37 9.23
C LYS A 512 23.79 -17.96 8.84
N ASP A 513 24.29 -17.78 7.62
CA ASP A 513 24.83 -16.51 7.13
C ASP A 513 23.79 -15.62 6.42
N ILE A 514 22.51 -16.03 6.39
CA ILE A 514 21.43 -15.24 5.80
C ILE A 514 20.84 -14.31 6.88
N GLU A 515 20.99 -13.00 6.71
CA GLU A 515 20.60 -11.98 7.69
C GLU A 515 19.06 -11.77 7.85
N PRO A 516 18.21 -11.90 6.81
CA PRO A 516 16.76 -11.84 6.98
C PRO A 516 16.19 -13.02 7.77
N ALA A 517 15.26 -12.73 8.70
CA ALA A 517 14.63 -13.72 9.54
C ALA A 517 13.48 -14.48 8.84
N PHE A 518 12.82 -13.91 7.84
CA PHE A 518 11.71 -14.56 7.16
C PHE A 518 11.82 -14.53 5.64
N HIS A 519 12.53 -13.56 5.06
CA HIS A 519 12.81 -13.51 3.63
C HIS A 519 14.00 -14.42 3.27
N ARG A 520 13.82 -15.73 3.41
CA ARG A 520 14.88 -16.74 3.20
C ARG A 520 14.35 -17.99 2.49
N PRO A 521 15.20 -18.74 1.76
CA PRO A 521 14.79 -20.00 1.13
C PRO A 521 14.54 -21.09 2.16
N VAL A 522 13.63 -22.01 1.80
CA VAL A 522 13.31 -23.22 2.55
C VAL A 522 13.41 -24.43 1.61
N PRO A 523 14.09 -25.52 1.98
CA PRO A 523 14.06 -26.76 1.20
C PRO A 523 12.63 -27.22 0.95
N VAL A 524 12.29 -27.62 -0.28
CA VAL A 524 10.92 -28.03 -0.66
C VAL A 524 10.39 -29.13 0.29
N LEU A 525 11.24 -30.09 0.64
CA LEU A 525 10.86 -31.19 1.52
C LEU A 525 10.52 -30.72 2.94
N ASP A 526 11.28 -29.76 3.48
CA ASP A 526 11.02 -29.21 4.82
C ASP A 526 9.76 -28.33 4.83
N PHE A 527 9.51 -27.61 3.74
CA PHE A 527 8.25 -26.87 3.56
C PHE A 527 7.03 -27.81 3.55
N LEU A 528 7.10 -28.91 2.79
CA LEU A 528 6.00 -29.90 2.76
C LEU A 528 5.80 -30.59 4.11
N ARG A 529 6.87 -30.89 4.84
CA ARG A 529 6.80 -31.44 6.21
C ARG A 529 6.20 -30.45 7.21
N ALA A 530 6.43 -29.15 7.03
CA ALA A 530 5.82 -28.11 7.85
C ALA A 530 4.33 -27.89 7.53
N LEU A 531 3.94 -28.13 6.27
CA LEU A 531 2.55 -28.01 5.80
C LEU A 531 1.67 -29.16 6.30
N PHE A 532 2.08 -30.40 6.07
CA PHE A 532 1.26 -31.60 6.31
C PHE A 532 1.55 -32.28 7.65
N ALA A 533 0.53 -32.93 8.22
CA ALA A 533 0.67 -33.70 9.45
C ALA A 533 1.69 -34.84 9.28
N GLU A 534 2.36 -35.22 10.37
CA GLU A 534 3.48 -36.17 10.37
C GLU A 534 3.13 -37.54 9.76
N GLU A 535 1.90 -38.01 10.00
CA GLU A 535 1.38 -39.26 9.43
C GLU A 535 1.35 -39.28 7.89
N HIS A 536 1.32 -38.13 7.23
CA HIS A 536 1.28 -38.03 5.76
C HIS A 536 2.66 -37.84 5.12
N HIS A 537 3.72 -37.65 5.91
CA HIS A 537 5.06 -37.34 5.38
C HIS A 537 5.58 -38.43 4.46
N GLU A 538 5.46 -39.70 4.87
CA GLU A 538 5.88 -40.85 4.05
C GLU A 538 5.11 -40.92 2.73
N THR A 539 3.79 -40.75 2.77
CA THR A 539 2.92 -40.72 1.58
C THR A 539 3.36 -39.63 0.59
N ILE A 540 3.73 -38.45 1.08
CA ILE A 540 4.14 -37.32 0.24
C ILE A 540 5.55 -37.53 -0.33
N LEU A 541 6.50 -37.91 0.52
CA LEU A 541 7.92 -38.03 0.14
C LEU A 541 8.16 -39.18 -0.84
N LYS A 542 7.44 -40.30 -0.67
CA LYS A 542 7.53 -41.48 -1.54
C LYS A 542 6.61 -41.43 -2.77
N ALA A 543 5.79 -40.39 -2.91
CA ALA A 543 4.91 -40.25 -4.07
C ALA A 543 5.71 -40.25 -5.39
N THR A 544 5.17 -40.96 -6.38
CA THR A 544 5.63 -40.95 -7.77
C THR A 544 4.78 -39.98 -8.61
N PRO A 545 5.24 -39.59 -9.82
CA PRO A 545 4.45 -38.80 -10.74
C PRO A 545 3.10 -39.45 -11.12
N VAL A 546 2.16 -38.62 -11.57
CA VAL A 546 0.78 -39.03 -11.91
C VAL A 546 0.74 -40.21 -12.90
N SER A 547 1.66 -40.27 -13.86
CA SER A 547 1.70 -41.34 -14.87
C SER A 547 2.12 -42.73 -14.36
N ASP A 548 2.56 -42.83 -13.09
CA ASP A 548 2.99 -44.06 -12.39
C ASP A 548 3.87 -45.03 -13.23
N LYS A 549 4.96 -44.50 -13.78
CA LYS A 549 5.91 -45.31 -14.58
C LYS A 549 6.87 -46.08 -13.64
N PRO A 550 7.30 -47.31 -13.99
CA PRO A 550 8.18 -48.12 -13.14
C PRO A 550 9.53 -47.47 -12.79
N GLU A 551 10.05 -46.59 -13.66
CA GLU A 551 11.33 -45.90 -13.48
C GLU A 551 11.18 -44.52 -12.80
N ALA A 552 9.97 -44.15 -12.39
CA ALA A 552 9.70 -42.80 -11.91
C ALA A 552 10.33 -42.56 -10.53
N LYS A 553 11.02 -41.43 -10.39
CA LYS A 553 11.67 -41.05 -9.13
C LYS A 553 10.65 -40.54 -8.13
N THR A 554 10.88 -40.83 -6.84
CA THR A 554 10.08 -40.28 -5.76
C THR A 554 10.24 -38.76 -5.66
N LEU A 555 9.24 -38.09 -5.07
CA LEU A 555 9.30 -36.65 -4.81
C LEU A 555 10.55 -36.29 -4.00
N GLU A 556 10.87 -37.05 -2.96
CA GLU A 556 12.07 -36.85 -2.13
C GLU A 556 13.36 -36.83 -2.97
N THR A 557 13.52 -37.80 -3.86
CA THR A 557 14.72 -37.88 -4.73
C THR A 557 14.74 -36.73 -5.74
N ARG A 558 13.57 -36.35 -6.27
CA ARG A 558 13.50 -35.37 -7.37
C ARG A 558 13.69 -33.93 -6.89
N PHE A 559 13.30 -33.61 -5.65
CA PHE A 559 13.35 -32.26 -5.07
C PHE A 559 14.36 -32.12 -3.92
N GLN A 560 15.30 -33.05 -3.79
CA GLN A 560 16.29 -33.08 -2.69
C GLN A 560 17.10 -31.78 -2.55
N GLU A 561 17.47 -31.15 -3.66
CA GLU A 561 18.26 -29.91 -3.70
C GLU A 561 17.42 -28.67 -4.03
N ALA A 562 16.08 -28.80 -4.03
CA ALA A 562 15.18 -27.74 -4.46
C ALA A 562 14.71 -26.88 -3.28
N PHE A 563 14.49 -25.59 -3.56
CA PHE A 563 14.06 -24.60 -2.57
C PHE A 563 12.79 -23.90 -3.01
N VAL A 564 11.85 -23.72 -2.08
CA VAL A 564 10.85 -22.66 -2.18
C VAL A 564 11.46 -21.37 -1.64
N PHE A 565 11.10 -20.24 -2.23
CA PHE A 565 11.55 -18.94 -1.74
C PHE A 565 10.45 -17.91 -1.89
N PHE A 566 9.71 -17.68 -0.80
CA PHE A 566 8.69 -16.65 -0.71
C PHE A 566 8.53 -16.15 0.72
N SER A 567 8.27 -14.86 0.89
CA SER A 567 7.88 -14.28 2.20
C SER A 567 6.49 -13.64 2.16
N HIS A 568 5.90 -13.48 0.98
CA HIS A 568 4.60 -12.85 0.80
C HIS A 568 3.93 -13.30 -0.51
N PHE A 569 2.63 -13.04 -0.62
CA PHE A 569 1.86 -13.20 -1.84
C PHE A 569 1.73 -11.87 -2.60
N ALA A 570 1.88 -11.92 -3.92
CA ALA A 570 1.59 -10.82 -4.83
C ALA A 570 0.52 -11.25 -5.85
N LEU A 571 -0.29 -10.30 -6.32
CA LEU A 571 -1.32 -10.56 -7.33
C LEU A 571 -0.68 -10.59 -8.73
N ALA A 572 -0.95 -11.65 -9.50
CA ALA A 572 -0.63 -11.72 -10.91
C ALA A 572 -1.69 -10.96 -11.72
N GLU A 573 -1.26 -10.00 -12.54
CA GLU A 573 -2.15 -9.25 -13.43
C GLU A 573 -2.69 -10.13 -14.56
N ASP A 574 -1.85 -11.02 -15.09
CA ASP A 574 -2.16 -11.90 -16.20
C ASP A 574 -1.67 -13.33 -15.97
N SER A 575 -2.08 -14.22 -16.86
CA SER A 575 -1.68 -15.64 -16.85
C SER A 575 -0.20 -15.83 -17.21
N ASP A 576 0.39 -14.89 -17.93
CA ASP A 576 1.79 -14.91 -18.37
C ASP A 576 2.76 -14.76 -17.20
N MET A 577 2.34 -14.09 -16.12
CA MET A 577 3.09 -14.02 -14.86
C MET A 577 3.22 -15.37 -14.16
N LEU A 578 2.34 -16.35 -14.44
CA LEU A 578 2.44 -17.69 -13.89
C LEU A 578 3.44 -18.58 -14.65
N ALA A 579 3.81 -18.21 -15.89
CA ALA A 579 4.74 -18.99 -16.68
C ALA A 579 6.17 -18.99 -16.10
N SER A 580 6.91 -20.08 -16.28
CA SER A 580 8.27 -20.27 -15.76
C SER A 580 9.25 -19.14 -16.11
N LYS A 581 9.08 -18.51 -17.28
CA LYS A 581 9.87 -17.33 -17.70
C LYS A 581 9.74 -16.17 -16.70
N SER A 582 8.54 -15.99 -16.15
CA SER A 582 8.11 -14.90 -15.26
C SER A 582 8.25 -15.28 -13.78
N LEU A 583 8.09 -16.56 -13.43
CA LEU A 583 8.32 -17.08 -12.07
C LEU A 583 9.75 -16.83 -11.55
N ARG A 584 10.72 -16.61 -12.44
CA ARG A 584 12.06 -16.14 -12.05
C ARG A 584 12.03 -14.79 -11.33
N THR A 585 11.16 -13.89 -11.78
CA THR A 585 10.94 -12.60 -11.11
C THR A 585 10.33 -12.84 -9.74
N ALA A 586 9.38 -13.77 -9.62
CA ALA A 586 8.79 -14.15 -8.34
C ALA A 586 9.83 -14.72 -7.37
N LEU A 587 10.71 -15.63 -7.84
CA LEU A 587 11.86 -16.11 -7.06
C LEU A 587 12.78 -14.96 -6.65
N PHE A 588 13.19 -14.10 -7.58
CA PHE A 588 14.14 -13.04 -7.26
C PHE A 588 13.58 -12.00 -6.28
N ARG A 589 12.26 -11.80 -6.26
CA ARG A 589 11.56 -10.94 -5.27
C ARG A 589 11.15 -11.68 -3.99
N GLY A 590 11.37 -13.00 -3.91
CA GLY A 590 10.87 -13.86 -2.83
C GLY A 590 9.37 -13.71 -2.61
N MET A 591 8.57 -13.90 -3.66
CA MET A 591 7.10 -13.85 -3.60
C MET A 591 6.45 -15.11 -4.18
N ALA A 592 5.33 -15.51 -3.59
CA ALA A 592 4.36 -16.40 -4.20
C ALA A 592 3.32 -15.57 -4.97
N LEU A 593 2.64 -16.18 -5.94
CA LEU A 593 1.67 -15.48 -6.78
C LEU A 593 0.25 -15.96 -6.48
N GLN A 594 -0.65 -15.01 -6.24
CA GLN A 594 -2.09 -15.22 -6.37
C GLN A 594 -2.45 -15.02 -7.85
N ALA A 595 -3.20 -15.95 -8.43
CA ALA A 595 -3.70 -15.78 -9.78
C ALA A 595 -4.81 -14.74 -9.85
N LYS A 596 -4.97 -14.10 -11.02
CA LYS A 596 -6.11 -13.21 -11.27
C LYS A 596 -7.45 -13.96 -11.17
N ASP A 597 -8.51 -13.19 -10.98
CA ASP A 597 -9.87 -13.71 -11.04
C ASP A 597 -10.14 -14.45 -12.35
N ASN A 598 -10.85 -15.57 -12.26
CA ASN A 598 -11.17 -16.46 -13.38
C ASN A 598 -9.95 -17.08 -14.10
N GLN A 599 -8.77 -17.09 -13.49
CA GLN A 599 -7.66 -17.89 -13.99
C GLN A 599 -8.08 -19.38 -14.02
N PRO A 600 -8.02 -20.05 -15.18
CA PRO A 600 -8.31 -21.47 -15.23
C PRO A 600 -7.24 -22.26 -14.47
N SER A 601 -7.69 -23.33 -13.81
CA SER A 601 -6.88 -24.41 -13.25
C SER A 601 -5.93 -24.06 -12.09
N ILE A 602 -5.58 -22.81 -11.83
CA ILE A 602 -4.58 -22.47 -10.82
C ILE A 602 -5.04 -21.21 -10.07
N ASP A 603 -5.20 -21.33 -8.77
CA ASP A 603 -5.63 -20.23 -7.88
C ASP A 603 -4.40 -19.49 -7.31
N ALA A 604 -3.28 -20.19 -7.09
CA ALA A 604 -2.00 -19.60 -6.68
C ALA A 604 -0.79 -20.46 -7.08
N VAL A 605 0.41 -19.86 -7.07
CA VAL A 605 1.68 -20.52 -7.41
C VAL A 605 2.76 -20.15 -6.41
N ILE A 606 3.48 -21.15 -5.88
CA ILE A 606 4.75 -20.95 -5.18
C ILE A 606 5.88 -21.37 -6.12
N PRO A 607 6.80 -20.47 -6.51
CA PRO A 607 7.88 -20.86 -7.39
C PRO A 607 8.95 -21.67 -6.65
N ILE A 608 9.56 -22.61 -7.37
CA ILE A 608 10.63 -23.48 -6.88
C ILE A 608 11.91 -23.20 -7.65
N HIS A 609 13.03 -23.06 -6.96
CA HIS A 609 14.34 -23.14 -7.55
C HIS A 609 14.91 -24.56 -7.44
N MET A 610 15.20 -25.19 -8.57
CA MET A 610 15.61 -26.60 -8.66
C MET A 610 17.12 -26.83 -8.47
N LYS A 611 17.86 -25.80 -8.06
CA LYS A 611 19.32 -25.85 -7.86
C LYS A 611 19.68 -25.24 -6.49
N GLY A 612 20.96 -25.30 -6.13
CA GLY A 612 21.49 -24.66 -4.93
C GLY A 612 21.29 -23.14 -4.91
N ILE A 613 21.23 -22.55 -3.71
CA ILE A 613 20.89 -21.13 -3.50
C ILE A 613 21.87 -20.12 -4.12
N ASP A 614 23.09 -20.57 -4.43
CA ASP A 614 24.15 -19.79 -5.06
C ASP A 614 24.07 -19.78 -6.59
N GLU A 615 23.29 -20.69 -7.17
CA GLU A 615 23.14 -20.85 -8.61
C GLU A 615 22.20 -19.81 -9.21
N ALA A 616 22.41 -19.53 -10.50
CA ALA A 616 21.60 -18.55 -11.21
C ALA A 616 20.14 -19.01 -11.39
N ILE A 617 19.20 -18.11 -11.11
CA ILE A 617 17.77 -18.31 -11.38
C ILE A 617 17.55 -18.25 -12.90
N THR A 618 17.31 -19.42 -13.49
CA THR A 618 17.07 -19.59 -14.94
C THR A 618 15.75 -20.32 -15.17
N THR A 619 15.19 -20.21 -16.38
CA THR A 619 13.89 -20.82 -16.70
C THR A 619 13.93 -22.34 -16.54
N ARG A 620 15.06 -22.97 -16.88
CA ARG A 620 15.27 -24.42 -16.70
C ARG A 620 15.43 -24.82 -15.22
N ALA A 621 15.94 -23.93 -14.39
CA ALA A 621 16.07 -24.16 -12.95
C ALA A 621 14.83 -23.68 -12.17
N THR A 622 13.74 -23.32 -12.85
CA THR A 622 12.52 -22.80 -12.23
C THR A 622 11.38 -23.80 -12.42
N SER A 623 10.83 -24.24 -11.31
CA SER A 623 9.64 -25.09 -11.22
C SER A 623 8.57 -24.38 -10.36
N ALA A 624 7.48 -25.07 -10.02
CA ALA A 624 6.35 -24.53 -9.30
C ALA A 624 5.65 -25.56 -8.41
N ILE A 625 5.02 -25.06 -7.35
CA ILE A 625 3.89 -25.68 -6.67
C ILE A 625 2.64 -24.95 -7.14
N ASN A 626 1.80 -25.62 -7.93
CA ASN A 626 0.51 -25.09 -8.37
C ASN A 626 -0.56 -25.40 -7.31
N LEU A 627 -1.41 -24.43 -6.99
CA LEU A 627 -2.33 -24.52 -5.87
C LEU A 627 -3.77 -24.31 -6.36
N GLN A 628 -4.68 -25.14 -5.88
CA GLN A 628 -6.12 -24.91 -5.99
C GLN A 628 -6.78 -24.94 -4.61
N PHE A 629 -7.65 -23.98 -4.35
CA PHE A 629 -8.38 -23.87 -3.08
C PHE A 629 -9.87 -24.08 -3.30
N LYS A 630 -10.43 -25.13 -2.71
CA LYS A 630 -11.84 -25.50 -2.80
C LYS A 630 -12.43 -25.59 -1.39
N ASN A 631 -13.58 -24.96 -1.21
CA ASN A 631 -14.34 -24.98 0.04
C ASN A 631 -15.73 -25.55 -0.24
N ARG A 632 -15.81 -26.87 -0.40
CA ARG A 632 -17.04 -27.61 -0.74
C ARG A 632 -17.10 -28.90 0.05
N GLN A 633 -18.33 -29.35 0.34
CA GLN A 633 -18.57 -30.58 1.12
C GLN A 633 -18.29 -31.87 0.36
N HIS A 634 -18.24 -31.82 -0.98
CA HIS A 634 -17.99 -32.97 -1.82
C HIS A 634 -16.87 -32.68 -2.80
N SER A 635 -15.78 -33.42 -2.67
CA SER A 635 -14.64 -33.40 -3.57
C SER A 635 -15.09 -33.81 -4.98
N LEU A 636 -14.72 -33.02 -5.98
CA LEU A 636 -14.85 -33.38 -7.39
C LEU A 636 -13.46 -33.57 -7.98
N ASN A 637 -13.36 -34.33 -9.07
CA ASN A 637 -12.11 -34.43 -9.82
C ASN A 637 -11.72 -33.05 -10.36
N CYS A 638 -10.64 -32.50 -9.81
CA CYS A 638 -10.01 -31.29 -10.29
C CYS A 638 -8.76 -31.67 -11.07
N SER A 639 -8.67 -31.25 -12.33
CA SER A 639 -7.43 -31.31 -13.09
C SER A 639 -6.61 -30.04 -12.83
N VAL A 640 -5.30 -30.21 -12.66
CA VAL A 640 -4.35 -29.08 -12.63
C VAL A 640 -3.49 -29.14 -13.89
N ASP A 641 -3.65 -28.16 -14.78
CA ASP A 641 -2.82 -28.01 -15.95
C ASP A 641 -1.44 -27.42 -15.56
N ARG A 642 -0.47 -28.30 -15.40
CA ARG A 642 0.92 -27.91 -15.09
C ARG A 642 1.60 -27.11 -16.20
N THR A 643 1.09 -27.15 -17.44
CA THR A 643 1.76 -26.52 -18.59
C THR A 643 1.66 -25.01 -18.55
N ILE A 644 0.70 -24.47 -17.78
CA ILE A 644 0.56 -23.04 -17.48
C ILE A 644 1.83 -22.49 -16.81
N THR A 645 2.38 -23.22 -15.84
CA THR A 645 3.56 -22.77 -15.08
C THR A 645 4.85 -23.36 -15.58
N VAL A 646 4.88 -24.66 -15.86
CA VAL A 646 6.08 -25.39 -16.28
C VAL A 646 5.75 -26.19 -17.56
N PRO A 647 5.86 -25.56 -18.74
CA PRO A 647 5.58 -26.23 -20.01
C PRO A 647 6.68 -27.24 -20.42
N ASP A 648 7.89 -27.10 -19.88
CA ASP A 648 8.99 -28.04 -20.12
C ASP A 648 8.71 -29.36 -19.40
N LEU A 649 8.39 -30.39 -20.17
CA LEU A 649 7.92 -31.68 -19.65
C LEU A 649 8.98 -32.40 -18.80
N GLU A 650 10.28 -32.10 -18.99
CA GLU A 650 11.38 -32.73 -18.22
C GLU A 650 11.52 -32.15 -16.81
N ASN A 651 11.06 -30.91 -16.63
CA ASN A 651 11.11 -30.24 -15.33
C ASN A 651 9.97 -30.74 -14.44
N PRO A 652 10.28 -31.21 -13.22
CA PRO A 652 9.28 -31.74 -12.32
C PRO A 652 8.41 -30.59 -11.79
N THR A 653 7.15 -30.85 -11.49
CA THR A 653 6.20 -29.85 -10.95
C THR A 653 5.35 -30.48 -9.87
N ILE A 654 5.03 -29.70 -8.82
CA ILE A 654 4.13 -30.13 -7.76
C ILE A 654 2.77 -29.44 -7.95
N SER A 655 1.68 -30.13 -7.65
CA SER A 655 0.35 -29.52 -7.58
C SER A 655 -0.39 -30.03 -6.36
N ILE A 656 -1.07 -29.12 -5.66
CA ILE A 656 -1.82 -29.43 -4.44
C ILE A 656 -3.22 -28.84 -4.57
N ILE A 657 -4.22 -29.70 -4.44
CA ILE A 657 -5.63 -29.33 -4.37
C ILE A 657 -6.06 -29.39 -2.90
N PHE A 658 -6.50 -28.27 -2.35
CA PHE A 658 -7.04 -28.16 -1.00
C PHE A 658 -8.57 -28.25 -1.07
N GLU A 659 -9.16 -29.26 -0.43
CA GLU A 659 -10.60 -29.47 -0.28
C GLU A 659 -10.98 -29.23 1.19
N PHE A 660 -10.99 -27.96 1.61
CA PHE A 660 -11.14 -27.58 3.01
C PHE A 660 -12.48 -27.96 3.63
N GLY A 661 -13.54 -28.00 2.82
CA GLY A 661 -14.91 -28.30 3.25
C GLY A 661 -15.26 -29.79 3.26
N GLU A 662 -14.37 -30.67 2.81
CA GLU A 662 -14.65 -32.11 2.67
C GLU A 662 -14.71 -32.78 4.06
N THR A 663 -15.83 -33.44 4.34
CA THR A 663 -16.10 -34.08 5.64
C THR A 663 -16.26 -35.59 5.57
N ASN A 664 -16.17 -36.20 4.38
CA ASN A 664 -16.31 -37.65 4.25
C ASN A 664 -15.12 -38.37 4.91
N ALA A 665 -15.39 -39.08 6.00
CA ALA A 665 -14.39 -39.81 6.79
C ALA A 665 -13.82 -41.05 6.06
N GLU A 666 -14.48 -41.54 5.00
CA GLU A 666 -14.01 -42.68 4.21
C GLU A 666 -12.88 -42.30 3.23
N LEU A 667 -12.74 -41.00 2.91
CA LEU A 667 -11.70 -40.52 2.02
C LEU A 667 -10.38 -40.31 2.76
N LEU A 668 -9.27 -40.68 2.12
CA LEU A 668 -7.94 -40.37 2.62
C LEU A 668 -7.73 -38.85 2.72
N ARG A 669 -7.24 -38.40 3.88
CA ARG A 669 -6.96 -36.98 4.17
C ARG A 669 -5.95 -36.39 3.20
N VAL A 670 -4.86 -37.11 2.93
CA VAL A 670 -3.88 -36.74 1.90
C VAL A 670 -3.70 -37.93 0.97
N GLN A 671 -3.83 -37.67 -0.33
CA GLN A 671 -3.72 -38.71 -1.35
C GLN A 671 -2.88 -38.20 -2.52
N ALA A 672 -1.89 -38.99 -2.93
CA ALA A 672 -1.21 -38.81 -4.20
C ALA A 672 -2.13 -39.31 -5.33
N HIS A 673 -2.31 -38.47 -6.35
CA HIS A 673 -3.13 -38.81 -7.50
C HIS A 673 -2.31 -39.58 -8.53
N HIS A 674 -2.80 -40.74 -8.93
CA HIS A 674 -2.21 -41.56 -9.99
C HIS A 674 -3.27 -41.83 -11.07
N GLN A 675 -2.86 -41.75 -12.33
CA GLN A 675 -3.68 -42.12 -13.47
C GLN A 675 -2.91 -43.10 -14.35
N SER A 676 -3.54 -44.26 -14.60
CA SER A 676 -3.05 -45.23 -15.57
C SER A 676 -3.34 -44.69 -16.98
N HIS A 677 -2.33 -44.16 -17.65
CA HIS A 677 -2.44 -43.80 -19.06
C HIS A 677 -2.15 -45.04 -19.92
N HIS A 678 -2.99 -45.29 -20.93
CA HIS A 678 -2.63 -46.24 -21.99
C HIS A 678 -1.42 -45.67 -22.74
N ALA A 679 -0.33 -46.42 -22.82
CA ALA A 679 0.89 -46.02 -23.51
C ALA A 679 0.55 -45.51 -24.91
N THR A 680 0.74 -44.21 -25.16
CA THR A 680 0.56 -43.69 -26.52
C THR A 680 1.65 -44.34 -27.37
N GLN A 681 1.26 -44.92 -28.51
CA GLN A 681 2.18 -45.58 -29.46
C GLN A 681 3.29 -44.64 -30.01
N SER A 682 3.28 -43.37 -29.64
CA SER A 682 4.16 -42.31 -30.15
C SER A 682 5.46 -42.10 -29.37
N GLY A 683 5.61 -42.69 -28.18
CA GLY A 683 6.81 -42.50 -27.33
C GLY A 683 7.05 -41.07 -26.84
N LYS A 684 6.08 -40.16 -27.01
CA LYS A 684 6.18 -38.75 -26.56
C LYS A 684 5.97 -38.65 -25.05
N MET A 685 6.74 -37.80 -24.38
CA MET A 685 6.54 -37.44 -22.97
C MET A 685 5.16 -36.83 -22.75
N HIS A 686 4.49 -37.28 -21.70
CA HIS A 686 3.21 -36.74 -21.23
C HIS A 686 3.47 -35.73 -20.09
N PRO A 687 2.66 -34.66 -19.94
CA PRO A 687 2.77 -33.74 -18.81
C PRO A 687 2.84 -34.43 -17.45
N ASP A 688 2.06 -35.50 -17.28
CA ASP A 688 1.96 -36.28 -16.05
C ASP A 688 3.22 -37.09 -15.69
N ASP A 689 4.16 -37.24 -16.63
CA ASP A 689 5.40 -38.01 -16.44
C ASP A 689 6.35 -37.37 -15.41
N SER A 690 6.18 -36.08 -15.14
CA SER A 690 6.97 -35.30 -14.19
C SER A 690 6.09 -34.41 -13.31
N HIS A 691 4.80 -34.78 -13.18
CA HIS A 691 3.82 -34.05 -12.38
C HIS A 691 3.50 -34.83 -11.11
N TYR A 692 3.73 -34.23 -9.94
CA TYR A 692 3.33 -34.78 -8.65
C TYR A 692 2.07 -34.06 -8.18
N LEU A 693 0.95 -34.76 -8.07
CA LEU A 693 -0.34 -34.16 -7.73
C LEU A 693 -0.89 -34.75 -6.43
N PHE A 694 -1.28 -33.87 -5.50
CA PHE A 694 -1.85 -34.22 -4.22
C PHE A 694 -3.24 -33.63 -4.05
N VAL A 695 -4.14 -34.39 -3.44
CA VAL A 695 -5.42 -33.90 -2.93
C VAL A 695 -5.39 -33.98 -1.41
N ALA A 696 -5.60 -32.84 -0.76
CA ALA A 696 -5.64 -32.70 0.69
C ALA A 696 -7.05 -32.30 1.14
N ARG A 697 -7.66 -33.09 2.04
CA ARG A 697 -9.08 -33.04 2.39
C ARG A 697 -9.29 -32.76 3.87
N GLY A 698 -10.15 -31.80 4.16
CA GLY A 698 -10.42 -31.32 5.51
C GLY A 698 -9.60 -30.08 5.86
N CYS A 699 -9.86 -29.50 7.02
CA CYS A 699 -9.21 -28.29 7.52
C CYS A 699 -8.94 -28.42 9.02
N GLY A 700 -8.03 -29.33 9.38
CA GLY A 700 -7.73 -29.68 10.76
C GLY A 700 -6.32 -30.26 10.96
N PRO A 701 -5.91 -30.47 12.21
CA PRO A 701 -4.59 -30.96 12.59
C PRO A 701 -4.27 -32.36 12.03
N GLU A 702 -5.29 -33.16 11.77
CA GLU A 702 -5.16 -34.48 11.15
C GLU A 702 -4.66 -34.40 9.69
N THR A 703 -4.84 -33.26 9.03
CA THR A 703 -4.37 -33.07 7.65
C THR A 703 -3.11 -32.19 7.62
N TYR A 704 -3.09 -31.14 8.43
CA TYR A 704 -2.06 -30.10 8.37
C TYR A 704 -1.37 -29.90 9.71
N LYS A 705 -0.03 -30.02 9.72
CA LYS A 705 0.80 -29.62 10.87
C LYS A 705 0.69 -28.12 11.14
N SER A 706 0.44 -27.33 10.10
CA SER A 706 0.27 -25.88 10.19
C SER A 706 -1.04 -25.43 10.86
N ILE A 707 -1.93 -26.35 11.22
CA ILE A 707 -3.18 -26.07 11.96
C ILE A 707 -3.15 -26.88 13.27
N PRO A 708 -2.76 -26.30 14.41
CA PRO A 708 -2.94 -26.98 15.69
C PRO A 708 -4.41 -27.08 16.09
N ALA A 709 -4.71 -27.95 17.06
CA ALA A 709 -6.06 -28.19 17.55
C ALA A 709 -6.77 -26.93 18.09
N ASP A 710 -6.02 -26.00 18.70
CA ASP A 710 -6.54 -24.75 19.26
C ASP A 710 -6.82 -23.66 18.20
N ALA A 711 -6.33 -23.82 16.97
CA ALA A 711 -6.60 -22.90 15.87
C ALA A 711 -7.77 -23.32 14.97
N VAL A 712 -8.29 -24.54 15.13
CA VAL A 712 -9.33 -25.11 14.25
C VAL A 712 -10.57 -24.24 14.16
N GLU A 713 -11.03 -23.68 15.29
CA GLU A 713 -12.21 -22.81 15.32
C GLU A 713 -12.04 -21.54 14.47
N TYR A 714 -10.83 -20.96 14.47
CA TYR A 714 -10.54 -19.77 13.66
C TYR A 714 -10.59 -20.10 12.16
N TYR A 715 -9.99 -21.23 11.74
CA TYR A 715 -10.06 -21.68 10.35
C TYR A 715 -11.49 -22.00 9.91
N ARG A 716 -12.28 -22.62 10.79
CA ARG A 716 -13.71 -22.84 10.53
C ARG A 716 -14.43 -21.50 10.31
N SER A 717 -14.23 -20.52 11.18
CA SER A 717 -14.88 -19.21 11.04
C SER A 717 -14.45 -18.45 9.78
N ILE A 718 -13.18 -18.58 9.36
CA ILE A 718 -12.69 -18.03 8.09
C ILE A 718 -13.42 -18.68 6.90
N LEU A 719 -13.63 -20.00 6.94
CA LEU A 719 -14.21 -20.78 5.84
C LEU A 719 -15.75 -20.82 5.84
N GLU A 720 -16.41 -20.35 6.90
CA GLU A 720 -17.88 -20.31 6.97
C GLU A 720 -18.47 -19.62 5.73
N THR A 721 -19.45 -20.25 5.08
CA THR A 721 -20.14 -19.63 3.95
C THR A 721 -21.27 -18.76 4.49
N GLY A 722 -21.04 -17.45 4.63
CA GLY A 722 -22.10 -16.52 5.01
C GLY A 722 -23.16 -16.44 3.92
N GLY A 723 -24.35 -16.96 4.19
CA GLY A 723 -25.53 -16.93 3.34
C GLY A 723 -26.67 -16.12 3.96
N LEU A 724 -27.83 -16.18 3.30
CA LEU A 724 -29.02 -15.44 3.72
C LEU A 724 -29.46 -15.79 5.16
N LYS A 725 -29.21 -17.02 5.60
CA LYS A 725 -29.59 -17.46 6.94
C LYS A 725 -28.75 -16.76 8.00
N GLU A 726 -27.45 -16.63 7.76
CA GLU A 726 -26.51 -15.98 8.67
C GLU A 726 -26.76 -14.46 8.74
N ASP A 727 -27.10 -13.84 7.60
CA ASP A 727 -27.38 -12.40 7.54
C ASP A 727 -28.80 -12.05 8.03
N PHE A 728 -29.71 -13.02 8.18
CA PHE A 728 -31.07 -12.77 8.65
C PHE A 728 -31.14 -12.76 10.19
N PRO A 729 -31.38 -11.60 10.85
CA PRO A 729 -31.24 -11.46 12.31
C PRO A 729 -32.19 -12.33 13.15
N ARG A 730 -33.20 -12.95 12.51
CA ARG A 730 -34.20 -13.80 13.13
C ARG A 730 -34.18 -15.23 12.57
N ALA A 731 -33.07 -15.67 11.99
CA ALA A 731 -32.94 -17.01 11.41
C ALA A 731 -33.19 -18.14 12.42
N GLU A 732 -32.81 -17.92 13.68
CA GLU A 732 -33.08 -18.87 14.77
C GLU A 732 -34.57 -18.90 15.19
N LYS A 733 -35.37 -17.90 14.79
CA LYS A 733 -36.82 -17.91 15.02
C LYS A 733 -37.51 -18.63 13.87
N ALA A 734 -37.86 -19.91 14.08
CA ALA A 734 -38.48 -20.78 13.09
C ALA A 734 -39.62 -20.11 12.29
N THR A 735 -40.51 -19.37 12.94
CA THR A 735 -41.60 -18.64 12.27
C THR A 735 -41.08 -17.53 11.35
N SER A 736 -40.11 -16.75 11.80
CA SER A 736 -39.52 -15.67 10.98
C SER A 736 -38.73 -16.24 9.80
N TRP A 737 -37.99 -17.33 10.01
CA TRP A 737 -37.26 -17.99 8.94
C TRP A 737 -38.21 -18.59 7.90
N LYS A 738 -39.28 -19.25 8.33
CA LYS A 738 -40.30 -19.79 7.42
C LYS A 738 -40.95 -18.70 6.57
N LEU A 739 -41.32 -17.56 7.17
CA LEU A 739 -41.87 -16.41 6.42
C LEU A 739 -40.87 -15.86 5.39
N LEU A 740 -39.58 -15.80 5.72
CA LEU A 740 -38.54 -15.43 4.76
C LEU A 740 -38.43 -16.45 3.62
N GLN A 741 -38.49 -17.74 3.93
CA GLN A 741 -38.48 -18.82 2.92
C GLN A 741 -39.71 -18.76 2.00
N GLU A 742 -40.88 -18.36 2.51
CA GLU A 742 -42.09 -18.14 1.71
C GLU A 742 -41.95 -17.01 0.69
N MET A 743 -41.03 -16.05 0.91
CA MET A 743 -40.66 -15.04 -0.11
C MET A 743 -39.85 -15.64 -1.28
N LYS A 744 -39.55 -16.95 -1.23
CA LYS A 744 -38.75 -17.72 -2.21
C LYS A 744 -37.41 -17.05 -2.58
N PRO A 745 -36.59 -16.59 -1.61
CA PRO A 745 -35.28 -16.01 -1.91
C PRO A 745 -34.29 -17.06 -2.47
N THR A 746 -34.55 -18.34 -2.21
CA THR A 746 -33.86 -19.49 -2.79
C THR A 746 -34.88 -20.58 -3.12
N PHE A 747 -34.60 -21.37 -4.17
CA PHE A 747 -35.42 -22.52 -4.56
C PHE A 747 -34.76 -23.81 -4.11
N ASN A 748 -35.52 -24.67 -3.42
CA ASN A 748 -35.12 -26.03 -3.12
C ASN A 748 -35.69 -26.96 -4.21
N ALA A 749 -34.85 -27.81 -4.81
CA ALA A 749 -35.26 -28.69 -5.90
C ALA A 749 -36.40 -29.64 -5.51
N ALA A 750 -36.31 -30.31 -4.37
CA ALA A 750 -37.36 -31.22 -3.91
C ALA A 750 -38.69 -30.51 -3.67
N ALA A 751 -38.67 -29.33 -3.03
CA ALA A 751 -39.87 -28.53 -2.82
C ALA A 751 -40.45 -27.97 -4.13
N SER A 752 -39.59 -27.57 -5.07
CA SER A 752 -39.99 -27.04 -6.37
C SER A 752 -40.58 -28.12 -7.27
N CYS A 753 -39.98 -29.32 -7.29
CA CYS A 753 -40.54 -30.47 -7.98
C CYS A 753 -41.86 -30.90 -7.34
N ALA A 754 -41.93 -30.99 -6.01
CA ALA A 754 -43.19 -31.31 -5.32
C ALA A 754 -44.28 -30.24 -5.51
N GLU A 755 -43.90 -28.97 -5.69
CA GLU A 755 -44.83 -27.92 -6.10
C GLU A 755 -45.29 -28.16 -7.54
N TRP A 756 -44.38 -28.35 -8.50
CA TRP A 756 -44.69 -28.66 -9.90
C TRP A 756 -45.60 -29.88 -10.07
N ASP A 757 -45.28 -30.97 -9.37
CA ASP A 757 -46.01 -32.24 -9.42
C ASP A 757 -47.41 -32.15 -8.77
N LYS A 758 -47.73 -31.09 -8.02
CA LYS A 758 -49.10 -30.83 -7.55
C LYS A 758 -49.99 -30.18 -8.62
N TRP A 759 -49.41 -29.63 -9.68
CA TRP A 759 -50.13 -29.04 -10.81
C TRP A 759 -50.19 -29.98 -12.02
N ALA A 760 -49.43 -31.07 -11.99
CA ALA A 760 -49.56 -32.23 -12.89
C ALA A 760 -50.62 -33.20 -12.33
#